data_AF-A0AAU3NJD9-F1
#
_entry.id   AF-A0AAU3NJD9-F1
#
_cell.length_a   1.000
_cell.length_b   1.000
_cell.length_c   1.000
_cell.angle_alpha   90.00
_cell.angle_beta   90.00
_cell.angle_gamma   90.00
#
_symmetry.space_group_name_H-M   'P 1'
#
loop_
_entity.id
_entity.type
_entity.pdbx_description
1 polymer ?
#
loop_
_entity_poly.entity_id
_entity_poly.type
_entity_poly.pdbx_seq_one_letter_code
_entity_poly.pdbx_strand_id
1 'polypeptide(L)'
;MRRRAALVTLISTLLALGIPGAVSVSSAEAASFDLYVSPTGDDHANGTLQHPVRTLERARDLVRERVAGMKGDLTVHLASGTYRQTKPLVLDARDSGTGGHQVIWQGTGNTVISGGRKVAGWRPVDGRPGLWSAPAPRGLTDTRQLYVDGVRAQRARGAVPVTLTQTATGYTASSDVLAHWKHPSDAEFVYTSGESLWNIERNGLGQWTEPRCRIAAAEGTTITMVQPCWDNSNKRVEFPDIPGRTVSMVGPGHLTNSGKATYIENAYELLDQPGEWYLDRAVHRVYYLPRKGENLARADVEAAQAEKLIDGQGTADAPVHDVAFRGLQFSYATWLTPSQPEGFSEIQAGYTITGDKGWATQGLCQYVEGGTCPFASWTKMPGNVSFAYGQRIAFSDDVFAHLGASGLDLGTGSKDSTVSGSVFTDISGNGLEIGGVDGQTPASGVQVTDNHLYGLPREYHGGVAILNGYTQHSTIAHNQIDHVGYSAVSLGWGGWPDKIGDAATPNPSHDNAVRDNLIFDYMQMLDDGGGIYTQGLTGTSLADGEKVTGNVIHDQWGLGKNVYTDNGCTYETVEGNVLYHASYANVASRHTDYRDSLGNNDPTLVKDNWWEEGTSDGDNKGLVTTGNKIMTGRSDVPSEILDNAGLEPAYQGLLNRPVGAVSTPEAPSRVGTSTAGPDALYVTFNPSFVDGGSPVTGYTARASDATGKQVGEQSVTAADFKRTALVRIGGLPAGPLTVTVAASNAHGSGAPSLASLPLTPTTVTALPGAPTGPKLRTASTAATVAWTPPTATGDAKVVGYRVTVSDGRDPIDVTGRDVLVGQPSAKGMFRVIGGLRPGTSYTVTIATVTAAGTGPAATVTATTRS
;
A
#
# COMPACT_ATOMS: atom_id res chain seq x y z
N MET A 1 -62.80 0.29 16.47
CA MET A 1 -64.00 1.01 16.96
C MET A 1 -64.60 0.26 18.15
N ARG A 2 -64.79 0.96 19.29
CA ARG A 2 -65.78 0.79 20.39
C ARG A 2 -65.91 -0.61 21.04
N ARG A 3 -65.34 -0.89 22.22
CA ARG A 3 -65.75 -0.53 23.62
C ARG A 3 -67.22 -0.81 23.99
N ARG A 4 -67.42 -1.63 25.04
CA ARG A 4 -68.29 -1.44 26.24
C ARG A 4 -68.13 -2.68 27.15
N ALA A 5 -67.61 -2.59 28.37
CA ALA A 5 -68.09 -1.94 29.61
C ALA A 5 -68.99 -2.86 30.45
N ALA A 6 -68.60 -3.11 31.71
CA ALA A 6 -69.44 -3.71 32.76
C ALA A 6 -69.32 -2.89 34.06
N LEU A 7 -70.49 -2.51 34.60
CA LEU A 7 -70.82 -2.05 35.97
C LEU A 7 -70.39 -3.09 37.02
N VAL A 8 -69.89 -2.82 38.24
CA VAL A 8 -70.28 -1.96 39.40
C VAL A 8 -71.52 -2.40 40.19
N THR A 9 -71.31 -2.95 41.41
CA THR A 9 -72.06 -2.76 42.71
C THR A 9 -71.57 -3.80 43.75
N LEU A 10 -71.46 -3.62 45.09
CA LEU A 10 -71.44 -2.49 46.03
C LEU A 10 -71.11 -3.01 47.47
N ILE A 11 -70.18 -2.35 48.20
CA ILE A 11 -70.13 -1.94 49.64
C ILE A 11 -70.30 -2.93 50.83
N SER A 12 -69.30 -2.98 51.73
CA SER A 12 -69.29 -2.43 53.14
C SER A 12 -67.96 -2.78 53.89
N THR A 13 -67.01 -1.87 54.22
CA THR A 13 -66.81 -1.00 55.44
C THR A 13 -66.85 -1.75 56.79
N LEU A 14 -65.96 -1.64 57.80
CA LEU A 14 -64.91 -0.66 58.20
C LEU A 14 -64.05 -1.19 59.40
N LEU A 15 -62.97 -0.45 59.74
CA LEU A 15 -62.00 -0.49 60.90
C LEU A 15 -60.75 -1.38 60.75
N ALA A 16 -59.52 -0.97 61.10
CA ALA A 16 -58.89 0.32 61.43
C ALA A 16 -57.36 0.12 61.49
N LEU A 17 -56.62 1.05 60.86
CA LEU A 17 -55.27 1.55 61.18
C LEU A 17 -54.14 0.57 61.58
N GLY A 18 -53.21 0.40 60.64
CA GLY A 18 -51.81 0.02 60.88
C GLY A 18 -51.00 0.22 59.60
N ILE A 19 -50.11 1.22 59.57
CA ILE A 19 -49.25 1.58 58.43
C ILE A 19 -48.37 0.38 58.04
N PRO A 20 -48.41 -0.15 56.79
CA PRO A 20 -47.41 -1.11 56.35
C PRO A 20 -46.13 -0.38 55.99
N GLY A 21 -45.04 -0.77 56.65
CA GLY A 21 -43.70 -0.31 56.36
C GLY A 21 -43.35 -0.50 54.88
N ALA A 22 -42.65 0.50 54.34
CA ALA A 22 -42.01 0.39 53.04
C ALA A 22 -41.06 -0.81 53.06
N VAL A 23 -41.41 -1.86 52.33
CA VAL A 23 -40.46 -2.90 51.95
C VAL A 23 -39.55 -2.28 50.91
N SER A 24 -38.41 -1.78 51.35
CA SER A 24 -37.27 -1.45 50.49
C SER A 24 -36.77 -2.76 49.89
N VAL A 25 -37.18 -3.06 48.67
CA VAL A 25 -36.51 -4.06 47.83
C VAL A 25 -35.17 -3.45 47.44
N SER A 26 -34.14 -3.72 48.25
CA SER A 26 -32.75 -3.54 47.85
C SER A 26 -32.44 -4.59 46.79
N SER A 27 -32.53 -4.20 45.52
CA SER A 27 -31.77 -4.87 44.47
C SER A 27 -30.34 -4.38 44.58
N ALA A 28 -29.54 -5.02 45.45
CA ALA A 28 -28.10 -4.96 45.32
C ALA A 28 -27.74 -5.67 44.01
N GLU A 29 -27.77 -4.93 42.91
CA GLU A 29 -27.18 -5.35 41.65
C GLU A 29 -25.69 -5.58 41.94
N ALA A 30 -25.25 -6.84 41.87
CA ALA A 30 -23.84 -7.16 42.06
C ALA A 30 -23.05 -6.30 41.08
N ALA A 31 -22.15 -5.44 41.59
CA ALA A 31 -21.37 -4.55 40.74
C ALA A 31 -20.65 -5.41 39.69
N SER A 32 -20.98 -5.18 38.42
CA SER A 32 -20.33 -5.88 37.31
C SER A 32 -18.82 -5.71 37.42
N PHE A 33 -18.07 -6.78 37.19
CA PHE A 33 -16.61 -6.73 37.14
C PHE A 33 -16.13 -5.87 35.96
N ASP A 34 -16.96 -5.71 34.94
CA ASP A 34 -16.71 -4.89 33.75
C ASP A 34 -16.61 -3.39 34.03
N LEU A 35 -16.00 -2.68 33.08
CA LEU A 35 -15.83 -1.24 33.06
C LEU A 35 -16.61 -0.63 31.91
N TYR A 36 -17.17 0.56 32.12
CA TYR A 36 -17.93 1.30 31.11
C TYR A 36 -17.32 2.68 30.91
N VAL A 37 -17.10 3.03 29.65
CA VAL A 37 -16.50 4.30 29.22
C VAL A 37 -17.47 4.98 28.24
N SER A 38 -17.74 6.27 28.42
CA SER A 38 -18.62 7.03 27.54
C SER A 38 -18.04 8.42 27.24
N PRO A 39 -18.18 8.97 26.03
CA PRO A 39 -17.75 10.34 25.73
C PRO A 39 -18.38 11.41 26.65
N THR A 40 -19.52 11.09 27.26
CA THR A 40 -20.23 11.95 28.22
C THR A 40 -20.09 11.48 29.68
N GLY A 41 -19.18 10.55 29.96
CA GLY A 41 -18.92 10.04 31.31
C GLY A 41 -18.17 11.04 32.22
N ASP A 42 -17.77 10.56 33.40
CA ASP A 42 -17.02 11.33 34.40
C ASP A 42 -15.83 10.52 34.95
N ASP A 43 -14.62 11.05 34.87
CA ASP A 43 -13.41 10.35 35.35
C ASP A 43 -13.33 10.22 36.88
N HIS A 44 -14.19 10.95 37.61
CA HIS A 44 -14.40 10.75 39.05
C HIS A 44 -15.32 9.56 39.37
N ALA A 45 -16.00 9.00 38.37
CA ALA A 45 -16.87 7.84 38.54
C ALA A 45 -16.07 6.54 38.74
N ASN A 46 -16.80 5.48 39.14
CA ASN A 46 -16.23 4.15 39.38
C ASN A 46 -16.27 3.22 38.15
N GLY A 47 -16.73 3.72 36.98
CA GLY A 47 -16.74 2.98 35.73
C GLY A 47 -17.83 1.91 35.63
N THR A 48 -18.94 2.06 36.34
CA THR A 48 -20.11 1.18 36.21
C THR A 48 -21.00 1.60 35.05
N LEU A 49 -21.93 0.75 34.61
CA LEU A 49 -22.86 1.08 33.52
C LEU A 49 -23.65 2.37 33.78
N GLN A 50 -24.07 2.60 35.03
CA GLN A 50 -24.82 3.78 35.45
C GLN A 50 -23.91 5.01 35.64
N HIS A 51 -22.63 4.79 35.96
CA HIS A 51 -21.64 5.84 36.19
C HIS A 51 -20.35 5.53 35.42
N PRO A 52 -20.37 5.66 34.08
CA PRO A 52 -19.22 5.36 33.24
C PRO A 52 -18.14 6.42 33.40
N VAL A 53 -16.88 6.01 33.25
CA VAL A 53 -15.75 6.95 33.14
C VAL A 53 -15.71 7.60 31.76
N ARG A 54 -14.99 8.72 31.63
CA ARG A 54 -14.94 9.47 30.37
C ARG A 54 -13.77 9.07 29.47
N THR A 55 -12.61 8.87 30.08
CA THR A 55 -11.33 8.72 29.38
C THR A 55 -10.85 7.27 29.36
N LEU A 56 -10.10 6.92 28.32
CA LEU A 56 -9.50 5.60 28.19
C LEU A 56 -8.38 5.41 29.24
N GLU A 57 -7.66 6.48 29.56
CA GLU A 57 -6.61 6.49 30.58
C GLU A 57 -7.20 6.17 31.96
N ARG A 58 -8.32 6.78 32.32
CA ARG A 58 -8.98 6.47 33.59
C ARG A 58 -9.51 5.04 33.61
N ALA A 59 -10.07 4.56 32.49
CA ALA A 59 -10.51 3.18 32.37
C ALA A 59 -9.34 2.19 32.57
N ARG A 60 -8.18 2.44 31.96
CA ARG A 60 -6.96 1.65 32.18
C ARG A 60 -6.52 1.66 33.64
N ASP A 61 -6.56 2.81 34.30
CA ASP A 61 -6.17 2.87 35.72
C ASP A 61 -7.09 2.00 36.58
N LEU A 62 -8.40 1.94 36.26
CA LEU A 62 -9.34 1.02 36.91
C LEU A 62 -9.11 -0.45 36.50
N VAL A 63 -8.66 -0.73 35.28
CA VAL A 63 -8.23 -2.08 34.86
C VAL A 63 -7.11 -2.55 35.80
N ARG A 64 -6.07 -1.73 36.02
CA ARG A 64 -4.92 -2.06 36.89
C ARG A 64 -5.34 -2.39 38.33
N GLU A 65 -6.39 -1.75 38.82
CA GLU A 65 -6.96 -2.04 40.15
C GLU A 65 -7.68 -3.40 40.20
N ARG A 66 -8.19 -3.90 39.06
CA ARG A 66 -9.04 -5.09 38.97
C ARG A 66 -8.32 -6.35 38.48
N VAL A 67 -7.26 -6.22 37.68
CA VAL A 67 -6.59 -7.37 37.03
C VAL A 67 -6.07 -8.42 38.02
N ALA A 68 -5.61 -8.03 39.21
CA ALA A 68 -5.10 -8.96 40.21
C ALA A 68 -6.19 -9.91 40.78
N GLY A 69 -7.48 -9.55 40.64
CA GLY A 69 -8.62 -10.26 41.21
C GLY A 69 -9.47 -11.03 40.20
N MET A 70 -9.05 -11.13 38.93
CA MET A 70 -9.87 -11.70 37.85
C MET A 70 -10.33 -13.13 38.16
N LYS A 71 -11.61 -13.40 37.87
CA LYS A 71 -12.28 -14.72 37.89
C LYS A 71 -12.96 -15.05 36.57
N GLY A 72 -12.84 -14.14 35.60
CA GLY A 72 -13.43 -14.09 34.29
C GLY A 72 -12.77 -12.95 33.52
N ASP A 73 -13.06 -12.85 32.22
CA ASP A 73 -12.59 -11.74 31.40
C ASP A 73 -13.09 -10.40 31.95
N LEU A 74 -12.26 -9.37 31.83
CA LEU A 74 -12.59 -7.99 32.19
C LEU A 74 -12.90 -7.23 30.90
N THR A 75 -14.16 -6.89 30.66
CA THR A 75 -14.51 -6.09 29.47
C THR A 75 -14.61 -4.61 29.82
N VAL A 76 -13.89 -3.78 29.06
CA VAL A 76 -14.01 -2.33 29.02
C VAL A 76 -14.94 -1.98 27.85
N HIS A 77 -16.21 -1.73 28.17
CA HIS A 77 -17.25 -1.37 27.20
C HIS A 77 -17.18 0.12 26.87
N LEU A 78 -16.88 0.44 25.61
CA LEU A 78 -16.87 1.79 25.08
C LEU A 78 -18.21 2.05 24.39
N ALA A 79 -18.99 2.98 24.92
CA ALA A 79 -20.19 3.48 24.27
C ALA A 79 -19.87 4.04 22.86
N SER A 80 -20.86 4.06 21.96
CA SER A 80 -20.68 4.70 20.65
C SER A 80 -20.24 6.16 20.81
N GLY A 81 -19.33 6.59 19.94
CA GLY A 81 -18.84 7.97 19.87
C GLY A 81 -17.34 8.04 19.64
N THR A 82 -16.82 9.27 19.63
CA THR A 82 -15.41 9.53 19.35
C THR A 82 -14.64 9.88 20.62
N TYR A 83 -13.67 9.05 20.97
CA TYR A 83 -12.73 9.21 22.07
C TYR A 83 -11.47 9.92 21.56
N ARG A 84 -11.43 11.25 21.71
CA ARG A 84 -10.32 12.08 21.22
C ARG A 84 -9.13 12.04 22.17
N GLN A 85 -8.00 11.61 21.65
CA GLN A 85 -6.74 11.51 22.37
C GLN A 85 -5.80 12.65 22.02
N THR A 86 -4.96 13.02 22.97
CA THR A 86 -3.83 13.96 22.78
C THR A 86 -2.49 13.27 22.99
N LYS A 87 -2.53 12.08 23.59
CA LYS A 87 -1.45 11.17 23.93
C LYS A 87 -1.98 9.75 23.76
N PRO A 88 -1.12 8.75 23.49
CA PRO A 88 -1.57 7.37 23.35
C PRO A 88 -2.13 6.82 24.66
N LEU A 89 -3.07 5.87 24.53
CA LEU A 89 -3.35 4.92 25.60
C LEU A 89 -2.14 3.99 25.74
N VAL A 90 -1.30 4.27 26.73
CA VAL A 90 -0.15 3.42 27.07
C VAL A 90 -0.64 2.22 27.87
N LEU A 91 -0.31 1.02 27.41
CA LEU A 91 -0.54 -0.25 28.10
C LEU A 91 0.80 -0.92 28.39
N ASP A 92 1.00 -1.43 29.60
CA ASP A 92 2.18 -2.18 30.00
C ASP A 92 1.78 -3.46 30.73
N ALA A 93 2.75 -4.22 31.26
CA ALA A 93 2.49 -5.52 31.89
C ALA A 93 1.40 -5.47 33.00
N ARG A 94 1.16 -4.31 33.63
CA ARG A 94 0.11 -4.13 34.66
C ARG A 94 -1.31 -4.13 34.10
N ASP A 95 -1.46 -4.01 32.79
CA ASP A 95 -2.74 -3.99 32.09
C ASP A 95 -3.12 -5.38 31.55
N SER A 96 -2.29 -6.38 31.83
CA SER A 96 -2.43 -7.75 31.33
C SER A 96 -3.49 -8.53 32.10
N GLY A 97 -4.15 -9.46 31.41
CA GLY A 97 -5.08 -10.40 32.03
C GLY A 97 -4.38 -11.37 33.00
N THR A 98 -5.12 -11.90 33.98
CA THR A 98 -4.59 -12.88 34.95
C THR A 98 -5.50 -14.10 35.11
N GLY A 99 -4.96 -15.22 35.58
CA GLY A 99 -5.74 -16.43 35.85
C GLY A 99 -6.30 -17.14 34.61
N GLY A 100 -5.76 -16.86 33.42
CA GLY A 100 -6.25 -17.40 32.14
C GLY A 100 -7.37 -16.59 31.51
N HIS A 101 -7.57 -15.35 31.95
CA HIS A 101 -8.61 -14.43 31.46
C HIS A 101 -8.01 -13.23 30.72
N GLN A 102 -8.81 -12.60 29.87
CA GLN A 102 -8.41 -11.45 29.05
C GLN A 102 -8.93 -10.11 29.59
N VAL A 103 -8.23 -9.02 29.27
CA VAL A 103 -8.75 -7.66 29.33
C VAL A 103 -9.21 -7.25 27.93
N ILE A 104 -10.50 -6.98 27.74
CA ILE A 104 -11.13 -6.79 26.44
C ILE A 104 -11.61 -5.34 26.31
N TRP A 105 -11.01 -4.56 25.41
CA TRP A 105 -11.46 -3.23 25.04
C TRP A 105 -12.47 -3.34 23.89
N GLN A 106 -13.74 -3.10 24.17
CA GLN A 106 -14.82 -3.41 23.25
C GLN A 106 -15.66 -2.18 22.90
N GLY A 107 -15.75 -1.88 21.61
CA GLY A 107 -16.65 -0.88 21.06
C GLY A 107 -18.10 -1.36 21.03
N THR A 108 -19.02 -0.41 21.10
CA THR A 108 -20.46 -0.66 20.86
C THR A 108 -20.91 0.28 19.75
N GLY A 109 -21.31 -0.27 18.61
CA GLY A 109 -21.67 0.52 17.43
C GLY A 109 -20.49 1.34 16.88
N ASN A 110 -20.72 2.62 16.56
CA ASN A 110 -19.69 3.49 15.97
C ASN A 110 -18.76 4.05 17.06
N THR A 111 -17.77 3.26 17.49
CA THR A 111 -16.77 3.65 18.49
C THR A 111 -15.44 3.98 17.83
N VAL A 112 -15.02 5.25 17.89
CA VAL A 112 -13.78 5.74 17.24
C VAL A 112 -12.78 6.21 18.29
N ILE A 113 -11.60 5.62 18.32
CA ILE A 113 -10.43 6.16 19.03
C ILE A 113 -9.71 7.09 18.04
N SER A 114 -9.70 8.38 18.35
CA SER A 114 -9.29 9.42 17.40
C SER A 114 -8.10 10.23 17.91
N GLY A 115 -7.06 10.34 17.07
CA GLY A 115 -5.93 11.26 17.26
C GLY A 115 -6.18 12.67 16.74
N GLY A 116 -7.38 12.92 16.21
CA GLY A 116 -7.73 14.11 15.45
C GLY A 116 -8.12 15.33 16.28
N ARG A 117 -8.05 16.49 15.62
CA ARG A 117 -8.58 17.76 16.10
C ARG A 117 -9.51 18.38 15.07
N LYS A 118 -10.70 18.75 15.52
CA LYS A 118 -11.66 19.49 14.71
C LYS A 118 -11.12 20.86 14.34
N VAL A 119 -11.10 21.15 13.04
CA VAL A 119 -10.79 22.46 12.48
C VAL A 119 -12.11 23.18 12.20
N ALA A 120 -12.35 24.28 12.90
CA ALA A 120 -13.60 25.02 12.86
C ALA A 120 -13.38 26.52 12.60
N GLY A 121 -14.44 27.24 12.27
CA GLY A 121 -14.39 28.68 12.01
C GLY A 121 -13.95 29.03 10.59
N TRP A 122 -14.26 28.16 9.63
CA TRP A 122 -14.00 28.35 8.20
C TRP A 122 -14.63 29.63 7.65
N ARG A 123 -13.84 30.40 6.91
CA ARG A 123 -14.26 31.61 6.21
C ARG A 123 -13.65 31.67 4.80
N PRO A 124 -14.34 32.26 3.81
CA PRO A 124 -13.74 32.55 2.52
C PRO A 124 -12.49 33.41 2.66
N VAL A 125 -11.51 33.20 1.79
CA VAL A 125 -10.30 34.03 1.72
C VAL A 125 -10.50 35.16 0.72
N ASP A 126 -10.33 36.40 1.19
CA ASP A 126 -10.49 37.59 0.34
C ASP A 126 -9.50 37.57 -0.84
N GLY A 127 -10.01 37.86 -2.04
CA GLY A 127 -9.20 37.89 -3.26
C GLY A 127 -8.83 36.53 -3.85
N ARG A 128 -9.22 35.41 -3.22
CA ARG A 128 -9.03 34.04 -3.74
C ARG A 128 -10.38 33.31 -3.79
N PRO A 129 -11.18 33.48 -4.87
CA PRO A 129 -12.47 32.83 -5.01
C PRO A 129 -12.40 31.31 -4.80
N GLY A 130 -13.31 30.77 -4.00
CA GLY A 130 -13.38 29.33 -3.70
C GLY A 130 -12.42 28.84 -2.61
N LEU A 131 -11.39 29.61 -2.25
CA LEU A 131 -10.48 29.25 -1.16
C LEU A 131 -11.10 29.62 0.19
N TRP A 132 -11.01 28.70 1.14
CA TRP A 132 -11.43 28.90 2.53
C TRP A 132 -10.27 28.74 3.47
N SER A 133 -10.39 29.36 4.65
CA SER A 133 -9.41 29.19 5.72
C SER A 133 -10.04 29.19 7.11
N ALA A 134 -9.38 28.51 8.04
CA ALA A 134 -9.75 28.44 9.44
C ALA A 134 -8.50 28.59 10.32
N PRO A 135 -8.63 29.08 11.57
CA PRO A 135 -7.54 29.00 12.53
C PRO A 135 -7.17 27.54 12.80
N ALA A 136 -5.87 27.24 12.85
CA ALA A 136 -5.41 25.93 13.30
C ALA A 136 -5.84 25.70 14.77
N PRO A 137 -6.38 24.52 15.14
CA PRO A 137 -6.76 24.22 16.51
C PRO A 137 -5.60 24.39 17.48
N ARG A 138 -5.90 24.77 18.73
CA ARG A 138 -4.87 24.96 19.77
C ARG A 138 -4.04 23.69 19.93
N GLY A 139 -2.71 23.84 19.85
CA GLY A 139 -1.74 22.76 19.96
C GLY A 139 -1.42 22.04 18.64
N LEU A 140 -2.15 22.31 17.55
CA LEU A 140 -1.79 21.82 16.23
C LEU A 140 -0.62 22.65 15.69
N THR A 141 0.60 22.14 15.85
CA THR A 141 1.82 22.79 15.36
C THR A 141 2.17 22.37 13.94
N ASP A 142 1.85 21.13 13.58
CA ASP A 142 2.04 20.55 12.26
C ASP A 142 1.05 19.41 12.05
N THR A 143 0.82 19.04 10.79
CA THR A 143 0.09 17.84 10.39
C THR A 143 0.38 17.54 8.93
N ARG A 144 0.28 16.26 8.55
CA ARG A 144 0.38 15.82 7.17
C ARG A 144 -0.95 15.37 6.58
N GLN A 145 -2.02 15.31 7.40
CA GLN A 145 -3.33 14.83 6.96
C GLN A 145 -4.47 15.72 7.45
N LEU A 146 -5.38 16.02 6.52
CA LEU A 146 -6.65 16.69 6.77
C LEU A 146 -7.77 15.84 6.16
N TYR A 147 -8.91 15.73 6.84
CA TYR A 147 -10.06 14.96 6.40
C TYR A 147 -11.30 15.85 6.47
N VAL A 148 -12.16 15.76 5.44
CA VAL A 148 -13.43 16.50 5.36
C VAL A 148 -14.55 15.49 5.20
N ASP A 149 -15.45 15.44 6.18
CA ASP A 149 -16.55 14.45 6.26
C ASP A 149 -16.04 13.00 6.15
N GLY A 150 -14.87 12.71 6.72
CA GLY A 150 -14.23 11.38 6.67
C GLY A 150 -13.51 11.06 5.35
N VAL A 151 -13.41 12.01 4.41
CA VAL A 151 -12.65 11.85 3.17
C VAL A 151 -11.31 12.57 3.30
N ARG A 152 -10.19 11.86 3.09
CA ARG A 152 -8.84 12.46 3.08
C ARG A 152 -8.75 13.57 2.03
N ALA A 153 -8.30 14.76 2.42
CA ALA A 153 -7.99 15.86 1.53
C ALA A 153 -6.56 15.75 1.00
N GLN A 154 -6.33 16.20 -0.23
CA GLN A 154 -5.01 16.17 -0.87
C GLN A 154 -4.14 17.28 -0.30
N ARG A 155 -2.96 16.97 0.25
CA ARG A 155 -1.97 18.00 0.56
C ARG A 155 -1.56 18.68 -0.75
N ALA A 156 -1.62 20.02 -0.80
CA ALA A 156 -1.44 20.77 -2.04
C ALA A 156 -0.16 20.36 -2.77
N ARG A 157 -0.27 19.99 -4.06
CA ARG A 157 0.85 19.47 -4.85
C ARG A 157 0.75 19.88 -6.32
N GLY A 158 1.89 19.96 -6.99
CA GLY A 158 1.92 20.31 -8.40
C GLY A 158 3.24 19.96 -9.08
N ALA A 159 3.30 20.24 -10.39
CA ALA A 159 4.53 20.12 -11.15
C ALA A 159 5.60 21.06 -10.60
N VAL A 160 6.87 20.65 -10.70
CA VAL A 160 7.99 21.54 -10.35
C VAL A 160 8.01 22.70 -11.37
N PRO A 161 7.87 23.97 -10.95
CA PRO A 161 7.67 25.10 -11.88
C PRO A 161 8.97 25.55 -12.59
N VAL A 162 10.07 24.85 -12.35
CA VAL A 162 11.41 25.18 -12.82
C VAL A 162 12.14 23.91 -13.24
N THR A 163 13.10 24.04 -14.15
CA THR A 163 14.06 22.95 -14.38
C THR A 163 15.10 22.97 -13.27
N LEU A 164 15.46 21.77 -12.77
CA LEU A 164 16.43 21.59 -11.70
C LEU A 164 17.73 20.98 -12.24
N THR A 165 18.86 21.58 -11.89
CA THR A 165 20.21 21.01 -12.05
C THR A 165 20.76 20.65 -10.68
N GLN A 166 21.03 19.37 -10.43
CA GLN A 166 21.49 18.90 -9.13
C GLN A 166 22.85 19.51 -8.73
N THR A 167 22.99 19.87 -7.45
CA THR A 167 24.23 20.30 -6.80
C THR A 167 24.55 19.40 -5.61
N ALA A 168 25.68 19.64 -4.93
CA ALA A 168 26.08 18.83 -3.77
C ALA A 168 25.11 18.93 -2.57
N THR A 169 24.37 20.04 -2.45
CA THR A 169 23.49 20.34 -1.32
C THR A 169 22.04 20.61 -1.74
N GLY A 170 21.70 20.42 -3.01
CA GLY A 170 20.36 20.64 -3.54
C GLY A 170 20.37 20.85 -5.05
N TYR A 171 19.92 22.03 -5.49
CA TYR A 171 19.75 22.33 -6.91
C TYR A 171 20.09 23.78 -7.29
N THR A 172 20.43 23.98 -8.55
CA THR A 172 20.28 25.25 -9.26
C THR A 172 19.02 25.17 -10.12
N ALA A 173 18.07 26.07 -9.88
CA ALA A 173 16.84 26.21 -10.65
C ALA A 173 17.05 27.08 -11.90
N SER A 174 16.22 26.89 -12.92
CA SER A 174 16.23 27.72 -14.14
C SER A 174 15.76 29.16 -13.92
N SER A 175 15.06 29.44 -12.83
CA SER A 175 14.59 30.77 -12.42
C SER A 175 14.40 30.83 -10.91
N ASP A 176 14.13 32.03 -10.38
CA ASP A 176 13.97 32.33 -8.96
C ASP A 176 12.52 32.22 -8.46
N VAL A 177 11.63 31.56 -9.22
CA VAL A 177 10.21 31.44 -8.90
C VAL A 177 9.98 30.86 -7.50
N LEU A 178 10.72 29.81 -7.12
CA LEU A 178 10.59 29.18 -5.80
C LEU A 178 11.08 30.11 -4.67
N ALA A 179 12.05 30.98 -4.91
CA ALA A 179 12.54 31.93 -3.90
C ALA A 179 11.49 33.01 -3.56
N HIS A 180 10.49 33.20 -4.41
CA HIS A 180 9.39 34.15 -4.21
C HIS A 180 8.13 33.51 -3.61
N TRP A 181 8.15 32.20 -3.34
CA TRP A 181 7.05 31.55 -2.62
C TRP A 181 6.98 32.09 -1.19
N LYS A 182 5.78 32.04 -0.61
CA LYS A 182 5.50 32.58 0.73
C LYS A 182 6.34 31.89 1.79
N HIS A 183 6.39 30.56 1.73
CA HIS A 183 7.13 29.70 2.66
C HIS A 183 7.81 28.55 1.89
N PRO A 184 8.87 28.81 1.09
CA PRO A 184 9.51 27.77 0.29
C PRO A 184 10.05 26.63 1.14
N SER A 185 10.44 26.90 2.39
CA SER A 185 10.94 25.88 3.32
C SER A 185 9.86 24.94 3.86
N ASP A 186 8.57 25.25 3.68
CA ASP A 186 7.50 24.29 3.96
C ASP A 186 7.43 23.20 2.89
N ALA A 187 7.86 23.51 1.66
CA ALA A 187 7.67 22.63 0.51
C ALA A 187 8.61 21.42 0.53
N GLU A 188 8.13 20.32 -0.05
CA GLU A 188 8.85 19.04 -0.19
C GLU A 188 8.98 18.67 -1.66
N PHE A 189 10.18 18.26 -2.07
CA PHE A 189 10.38 17.56 -3.34
C PHE A 189 10.17 16.06 -3.13
N VAL A 190 9.42 15.44 -4.05
CA VAL A 190 9.13 14.01 -4.04
C VAL A 190 9.71 13.33 -5.27
N TYR A 191 10.31 12.16 -5.08
CA TYR A 191 11.09 11.44 -6.10
C TYR A 191 10.45 10.08 -6.39
N THR A 192 10.09 9.83 -7.64
CA THR A 192 9.54 8.55 -8.14
C THR A 192 10.26 8.11 -9.42
N SER A 193 10.04 6.88 -9.91
CA SER A 193 10.68 6.32 -11.12
C SER A 193 10.18 6.88 -12.47
N GLY A 194 9.94 8.19 -12.54
CA GLY A 194 9.58 8.90 -13.76
C GLY A 194 8.08 8.93 -14.04
N GLU A 195 7.73 9.51 -15.19
CA GLU A 195 6.39 10.02 -15.44
C GLU A 195 5.48 9.10 -16.26
N SER A 196 5.93 7.92 -16.74
CA SER A 196 5.07 7.07 -17.59
C SER A 196 5.46 5.61 -17.73
N LEU A 197 4.50 4.81 -18.20
CA LEU A 197 4.63 3.38 -18.50
C LEU A 197 5.76 3.06 -19.51
N TRP A 198 5.96 3.90 -20.54
CA TRP A 198 6.99 3.67 -21.56
C TRP A 198 8.39 4.17 -21.20
N ASN A 199 8.54 4.78 -20.02
CA ASN A 199 9.80 5.39 -19.57
C ASN A 199 10.01 5.17 -18.07
N ILE A 200 9.65 3.99 -17.57
CA ILE A 200 9.96 3.62 -16.18
C ILE A 200 11.47 3.50 -16.07
N GLU A 201 12.07 4.43 -15.33
CA GLU A 201 13.50 4.37 -15.03
C GLU A 201 13.74 3.31 -13.98
N ARG A 202 14.61 2.36 -14.31
CA ARG A 202 14.86 1.15 -13.49
C ARG A 202 16.14 1.23 -12.66
N ASN A 203 16.80 2.38 -12.73
CA ASN A 203 18.05 2.64 -12.04
C ASN A 203 17.83 3.89 -11.17
N GLY A 204 17.69 3.70 -9.88
CA GLY A 204 17.60 4.79 -8.91
C GLY A 204 16.66 4.43 -7.74
N LEU A 205 16.74 5.18 -6.66
CA LEU A 205 15.64 5.24 -5.68
C LEU A 205 14.44 5.94 -6.34
N GLY A 206 13.27 5.29 -6.33
CA GLY A 206 12.08 5.74 -7.07
C GLY A 206 11.25 4.62 -7.68
N GLN A 207 11.86 3.44 -7.94
CA GLN A 207 11.17 2.31 -8.59
C GLN A 207 10.25 1.56 -7.62
N TRP A 208 10.74 1.25 -6.44
CA TRP A 208 10.00 0.63 -5.32
C TRP A 208 10.01 1.51 -4.05
N THR A 209 10.59 2.71 -4.15
CA THR A 209 10.63 3.69 -3.06
C THR A 209 10.10 5.04 -3.52
N GLU A 210 9.68 5.89 -2.58
CA GLU A 210 9.31 7.28 -2.87
C GLU A 210 9.97 8.25 -1.88
N PRO A 211 11.28 8.54 -2.05
CA PRO A 211 11.95 9.51 -1.19
C PRO A 211 11.29 10.88 -1.26
N ARG A 212 11.33 11.62 -0.15
CA ARG A 212 10.88 13.01 -0.09
C ARG A 212 11.71 13.81 0.89
N CYS A 213 12.12 15.01 0.46
CA CYS A 213 12.93 15.92 1.25
C CYS A 213 12.41 17.34 1.16
N ARG A 214 12.42 18.04 2.29
CA ARG A 214 12.07 19.46 2.38
C ARG A 214 13.13 20.35 1.74
N ILE A 215 12.68 21.49 1.24
CA ILE A 215 13.55 22.62 0.90
C ILE A 215 14.01 23.28 2.20
N ALA A 216 15.30 23.52 2.37
CA ALA A 216 15.84 24.28 3.51
C ALA A 216 15.75 25.79 3.23
N ALA A 217 16.19 26.20 2.04
CA ALA A 217 16.18 27.59 1.60
C ALA A 217 16.12 27.67 0.07
N ALA A 218 15.50 28.73 -0.43
CA ALA A 218 15.49 29.11 -1.84
C ALA A 218 15.93 30.58 -1.96
N GLU A 219 17.09 30.84 -2.57
CA GLU A 219 17.70 32.17 -2.67
C GLU A 219 18.13 32.43 -4.12
N GLY A 220 17.42 33.36 -4.79
CA GLY A 220 17.54 33.51 -6.24
C GLY A 220 17.25 32.17 -6.93
N THR A 221 18.18 31.69 -7.75
CA THR A 221 18.08 30.38 -8.40
C THR A 221 18.66 29.22 -7.57
N THR A 222 19.23 29.48 -6.39
CA THR A 222 19.85 28.44 -5.56
C THR A 222 18.83 27.82 -4.63
N ILE A 223 18.69 26.48 -4.68
CA ILE A 223 17.84 25.71 -3.78
C ILE A 223 18.72 24.81 -2.92
N THR A 224 18.67 25.01 -1.60
CA THR A 224 19.34 24.14 -0.63
C THR A 224 18.32 23.17 -0.05
N MET A 225 18.62 21.88 -0.04
CA MET A 225 17.78 20.84 0.52
C MET A 225 18.11 20.60 2.00
N VAL A 226 17.11 20.17 2.78
CA VAL A 226 17.31 19.87 4.20
C VAL A 226 18.19 18.63 4.37
N GLN A 227 19.08 18.70 5.36
CA GLN A 227 19.96 17.61 5.79
C GLN A 227 19.46 17.02 7.12
N PRO A 228 19.60 15.70 7.36
CA PRO A 228 20.33 14.74 6.52
C PRO A 228 19.53 14.10 5.38
N CYS A 229 18.25 14.43 5.20
CA CYS A 229 17.39 13.80 4.18
C CYS A 229 18.02 13.76 2.79
N TRP A 230 18.57 14.89 2.32
CA TRP A 230 19.20 14.99 1.01
C TRP A 230 20.38 14.03 0.86
N ASP A 231 21.31 14.04 1.82
CA ASP A 231 22.48 13.15 1.78
C ASP A 231 22.06 11.68 1.91
N ASN A 232 21.12 11.36 2.80
CA ASN A 232 20.58 10.00 2.96
C ASN A 232 19.91 9.46 1.68
N SER A 233 19.32 10.35 0.87
CA SER A 233 18.64 9.97 -0.37
C SER A 233 19.54 9.98 -1.60
N ASN A 234 20.71 10.64 -1.55
CA ASN A 234 21.45 10.97 -2.76
C ASN A 234 22.96 10.65 -2.73
N LYS A 235 23.52 10.37 -1.54
CA LYS A 235 24.95 10.13 -1.35
C LYS A 235 25.19 8.78 -0.69
N ARG A 236 24.88 7.64 -1.32
CA ARG A 236 25.20 6.34 -0.70
C ARG A 236 26.63 5.91 -1.03
N VAL A 237 27.27 5.18 -0.12
CA VAL A 237 28.60 4.59 -0.35
C VAL A 237 28.48 3.53 -1.46
N GLU A 238 29.34 3.61 -2.47
CA GLU A 238 29.43 2.64 -3.56
C GLU A 238 30.71 1.80 -3.49
N PHE A 239 30.65 0.58 -4.03
CA PHE A 239 31.84 -0.26 -4.17
C PHE A 239 32.82 0.39 -5.16
N PRO A 240 34.11 0.57 -4.80
CA PRO A 240 35.09 1.20 -5.70
C PRO A 240 35.29 0.45 -7.03
N ASP A 241 35.09 -0.86 -7.02
CA ASP A 241 35.29 -1.80 -8.12
C ASP A 241 33.99 -2.19 -8.84
N ILE A 242 32.83 -1.78 -8.33
CA ILE A 242 31.51 -2.02 -8.94
C ILE A 242 30.71 -0.70 -9.02
N PRO A 243 31.05 0.21 -9.96
CA PRO A 243 30.41 1.53 -10.07
C PRO A 243 28.89 1.46 -10.17
N GLY A 244 28.16 2.32 -9.45
CA GLY A 244 26.70 2.36 -9.42
C GLY A 244 26.05 1.36 -8.44
N ARG A 245 26.84 0.51 -7.78
CA ARG A 245 26.36 -0.44 -6.77
C ARG A 245 26.67 0.08 -5.37
N THR A 246 25.63 0.22 -4.55
CA THR A 246 25.79 0.63 -3.15
C THR A 246 26.36 -0.50 -2.29
N VAL A 247 27.16 -0.12 -1.31
CA VAL A 247 27.68 -0.98 -0.25
C VAL A 247 26.57 -1.40 0.72
N SER A 248 25.48 -0.63 0.82
CA SER A 248 24.28 -1.02 1.59
C SER A 248 23.49 -2.13 0.92
N MET A 249 23.83 -2.48 -0.33
CA MET A 249 23.27 -3.57 -1.13
C MET A 249 21.78 -3.44 -1.48
N VAL A 250 21.08 -2.54 -0.81
CA VAL A 250 19.67 -2.21 -1.05
C VAL A 250 19.58 -0.92 -1.83
N GLY A 251 19.07 -1.06 -3.04
CA GLY A 251 18.93 0.03 -3.99
C GLY A 251 20.24 0.63 -4.49
N PRO A 252 20.14 1.49 -5.51
CA PRO A 252 21.26 2.18 -6.14
C PRO A 252 21.68 3.43 -5.35
N GLY A 253 22.83 4.03 -5.73
CA GLY A 253 23.47 5.08 -4.95
C GLY A 253 22.84 6.46 -5.04
N HIS A 254 21.90 6.62 -5.97
CA HIS A 254 21.32 7.89 -6.36
C HIS A 254 19.81 7.78 -6.62
N LEU A 255 19.14 8.93 -6.61
CA LEU A 255 17.75 9.09 -6.99
C LEU A 255 17.53 8.78 -8.49
N THR A 256 16.36 8.25 -8.86
CA THR A 256 15.93 8.15 -10.27
C THR A 256 15.79 9.53 -10.92
N ASN A 257 15.48 9.56 -12.21
CA ASN A 257 15.19 10.76 -13.02
C ASN A 257 16.38 11.73 -13.09
N SER A 258 17.60 11.19 -13.16
CA SER A 258 18.85 11.97 -13.01
C SER A 258 18.82 12.89 -11.76
N GLY A 259 18.20 12.42 -10.67
CA GLY A 259 18.06 13.17 -9.43
C GLY A 259 17.06 14.32 -9.44
N LYS A 260 16.17 14.40 -10.44
CA LYS A 260 15.13 15.42 -10.51
C LYS A 260 13.87 15.00 -9.75
N ALA A 261 13.33 15.93 -8.97
CA ALA A 261 12.04 15.76 -8.32
C ALA A 261 10.92 15.55 -9.35
N THR A 262 10.02 14.60 -9.09
CA THR A 262 8.85 14.33 -9.93
C THR A 262 7.78 15.41 -9.72
N TYR A 263 7.56 15.80 -8.47
CA TYR A 263 6.62 16.85 -8.10
C TYR A 263 7.06 17.56 -6.83
N ILE A 264 6.41 18.68 -6.54
CA ILE A 264 6.57 19.45 -5.32
C ILE A 264 5.23 19.49 -4.58
N GLU A 265 5.27 19.42 -3.26
CA GLU A 265 4.07 19.50 -2.40
C GLU A 265 4.26 20.45 -1.21
N ASN A 266 3.17 20.71 -0.51
CA ASN A 266 3.11 21.51 0.73
C ASN A 266 3.49 22.99 0.58
N ALA A 267 2.94 23.66 -0.43
CA ALA A 267 3.09 25.11 -0.58
C ALA A 267 1.74 25.78 -0.85
N TYR A 268 1.59 27.01 -0.38
CA TYR A 268 0.38 27.81 -0.56
C TYR A 268 0.10 28.10 -2.05
N GLU A 269 1.17 28.26 -2.83
CA GLU A 269 1.16 28.52 -4.27
C GLU A 269 0.60 27.35 -5.08
N LEU A 270 0.61 26.14 -4.51
CA LEU A 270 0.11 24.92 -5.12
C LEU A 270 -1.38 24.67 -4.82
N LEU A 271 -2.05 25.53 -4.04
CA LEU A 271 -3.49 25.43 -3.82
C LEU A 271 -4.26 25.87 -5.07
N ASP A 272 -4.47 24.94 -5.99
CA ASP A 272 -5.09 25.21 -7.29
C ASP A 272 -6.22 24.25 -7.70
N GLN A 273 -6.34 23.07 -7.06
CA GLN A 273 -7.42 22.12 -7.29
C GLN A 273 -8.40 21.97 -6.11
N PRO A 274 -9.70 21.75 -6.38
CA PRO A 274 -10.64 21.31 -5.35
C PRO A 274 -10.19 20.03 -4.64
N GLY A 275 -10.28 20.01 -3.32
CA GLY A 275 -9.79 18.95 -2.46
C GLY A 275 -8.39 19.20 -1.90
N GLU A 276 -7.70 20.26 -2.33
CA GLU A 276 -6.36 20.58 -1.82
C GLU A 276 -6.37 21.45 -0.56
N TRP A 277 -5.43 21.17 0.35
CA TRP A 277 -5.22 21.93 1.59
C TRP A 277 -3.75 22.24 1.87
N TYR A 278 -3.53 23.27 2.70
CA TYR A 278 -2.21 23.68 3.20
C TYR A 278 -2.33 24.24 4.62
N LEU A 279 -1.43 23.83 5.52
CA LEU A 279 -1.29 24.43 6.85
C LEU A 279 -0.16 25.46 6.81
N ASP A 280 -0.52 26.73 6.90
CA ASP A 280 0.42 27.81 7.14
C ASP A 280 0.78 27.84 8.63
N ARG A 281 1.94 27.26 8.95
CA ARG A 281 2.44 27.15 10.33
C ARG A 281 2.87 28.50 10.89
N ALA A 282 3.31 29.43 10.04
CA ALA A 282 3.80 30.73 10.47
C ALA A 282 2.68 31.62 11.02
N VAL A 283 1.48 31.55 10.43
CA VAL A 283 0.30 32.30 10.91
C VAL A 283 -0.77 31.44 11.57
N HIS A 284 -0.48 30.15 11.80
CA HIS A 284 -1.39 29.16 12.39
C HIS A 284 -2.77 29.10 11.71
N ARG A 285 -2.78 28.92 10.38
CA ARG A 285 -4.02 28.84 9.58
C ARG A 285 -4.03 27.65 8.64
N VAL A 286 -5.16 26.94 8.60
CA VAL A 286 -5.43 25.91 7.59
C VAL A 286 -6.17 26.55 6.43
N TYR A 287 -5.73 26.26 5.22
CA TYR A 287 -6.36 26.66 3.96
C TYR A 287 -6.89 25.42 3.25
N TYR A 288 -8.06 25.53 2.61
CA TYR A 288 -8.69 24.42 1.90
C TYR A 288 -9.52 24.92 0.71
N LEU A 289 -9.40 24.23 -0.43
CA LEU A 289 -10.28 24.37 -1.58
C LEU A 289 -11.36 23.29 -1.51
N PRO A 290 -12.63 23.60 -1.18
CA PRO A 290 -13.67 22.59 -1.06
C PRO A 290 -13.93 21.87 -2.39
N ARG A 291 -14.15 20.56 -2.31
CA ARG A 291 -14.68 19.79 -3.45
C ARG A 291 -16.12 20.19 -3.73
N LYS A 292 -16.57 19.86 -4.93
CA LYS A 292 -17.97 20.05 -5.32
C LYS A 292 -18.90 19.30 -4.34
N GLY A 293 -19.79 20.03 -3.67
CA GLY A 293 -20.78 19.48 -2.75
C GLY A 293 -20.42 19.62 -1.27
N GLU A 294 -19.15 19.86 -0.95
CA GLU A 294 -18.72 20.10 0.43
C GLU A 294 -19.19 21.48 0.91
N ASN A 295 -19.65 21.55 2.17
CA ASN A 295 -20.10 22.78 2.80
C ASN A 295 -19.40 22.96 4.14
N LEU A 296 -18.35 23.77 4.15
CA LEU A 296 -17.51 24.01 5.33
C LEU A 296 -18.21 24.70 6.51
N ALA A 297 -19.42 25.24 6.32
CA ALA A 297 -20.21 25.74 7.44
C ALA A 297 -20.77 24.61 8.33
N ARG A 298 -20.82 23.38 7.81
CA ARG A 298 -21.37 22.20 8.51
C ARG A 298 -20.49 20.95 8.45
N ALA A 299 -19.47 20.94 7.61
CA ALA A 299 -18.59 19.79 7.43
C ALA A 299 -17.83 19.45 8.72
N ASP A 300 -17.61 18.17 8.95
CA ASP A 300 -16.67 17.70 9.98
C ASP A 300 -15.26 17.68 9.40
N VAL A 301 -14.42 18.62 9.82
CA VAL A 301 -13.04 18.71 9.34
C VAL A 301 -12.08 18.32 10.45
N GLU A 302 -11.37 17.21 10.27
CA GLU A 302 -10.42 16.65 11.24
C GLU A 302 -8.99 16.80 10.71
N ALA A 303 -8.12 17.43 11.50
CA ALA A 303 -6.68 17.42 11.29
C ALA A 303 -6.04 16.35 12.20
N ALA A 304 -5.22 15.46 11.64
CA ALA A 304 -4.53 14.45 12.44
C ALA A 304 -3.45 15.10 13.31
N GLN A 305 -3.38 14.76 14.60
CA GLN A 305 -2.43 15.38 15.54
C GLN A 305 -1.62 14.36 16.35
N ALA A 306 -2.27 13.38 16.97
CA ALA A 306 -1.54 12.38 17.75
C ALA A 306 -0.77 11.43 16.82
N GLU A 307 0.47 11.06 17.15
CA GLU A 307 1.23 10.07 16.36
C GLU A 307 0.95 8.63 16.79
N LYS A 308 0.46 8.40 18.01
CA LYS A 308 0.04 7.09 18.49
C LYS A 308 -1.31 7.17 19.19
N LEU A 309 -2.15 6.17 18.95
CA LEU A 309 -3.45 5.98 19.60
C LEU A 309 -3.33 4.97 20.74
N ILE A 310 -2.68 3.84 20.48
CA ILE A 310 -2.38 2.80 21.46
C ILE A 310 -0.88 2.51 21.43
N ASP A 311 -0.27 2.41 22.61
CA ASP A 311 1.15 2.12 22.75
C ASP A 311 1.37 1.03 23.82
N GLY A 312 1.46 -0.22 23.36
CA GLY A 312 1.78 -1.40 24.17
C GLY A 312 3.28 -1.50 24.43
N GLN A 313 3.70 -1.17 25.65
CA GLN A 313 5.08 -1.11 26.09
C GLN A 313 5.44 -2.34 26.93
N GLY A 314 5.53 -3.50 26.29
CA GLY A 314 6.07 -4.70 26.91
C GLY A 314 7.60 -4.75 26.87
N THR A 315 8.18 -5.59 27.71
CA THR A 315 9.59 -5.99 27.62
C THR A 315 9.71 -7.51 27.66
N ALA A 316 10.89 -8.05 27.39
CA ALA A 316 11.14 -9.49 27.49
C ALA A 316 10.80 -10.06 28.90
N ASP A 317 11.10 -9.29 29.96
CA ASP A 317 10.87 -9.70 31.35
C ASP A 317 9.46 -9.38 31.85
N ALA A 318 8.78 -8.41 31.22
CA ALA A 318 7.46 -7.94 31.59
C ALA A 318 6.62 -7.67 30.32
N PRO A 319 6.16 -8.72 29.63
CA PRO A 319 5.34 -8.57 28.42
C PRO A 319 3.96 -7.99 28.76
N VAL A 320 3.35 -7.31 27.79
CA VAL A 320 1.89 -7.04 27.82
C VAL A 320 1.21 -8.30 27.33
N HIS A 321 0.21 -8.84 28.04
CA HIS A 321 -0.41 -10.08 27.62
C HIS A 321 -1.91 -10.20 27.89
N ASP A 322 -2.58 -11.06 27.13
CA ASP A 322 -4.02 -11.34 27.26
C ASP A 322 -4.89 -10.07 27.17
N VAL A 323 -4.61 -9.23 26.17
CA VAL A 323 -5.37 -8.00 25.88
C VAL A 323 -6.03 -8.13 24.52
N ALA A 324 -7.32 -7.80 24.44
CA ALA A 324 -8.07 -7.83 23.18
C ALA A 324 -8.71 -6.46 22.87
N PHE A 325 -8.82 -6.14 21.59
CA PHE A 325 -9.57 -5.02 21.03
C PHE A 325 -10.65 -5.59 20.11
N ARG A 326 -11.89 -5.09 20.25
CA ARG A 326 -13.02 -5.58 19.45
C ARG A 326 -13.97 -4.47 19.01
N GLY A 327 -14.33 -4.44 17.73
CA GLY A 327 -15.37 -3.53 17.23
C GLY A 327 -14.99 -2.05 17.33
N LEU A 328 -13.70 -1.71 17.24
CA LEU A 328 -13.18 -0.35 17.37
C LEU A 328 -12.68 0.18 16.03
N GLN A 329 -12.85 1.49 15.82
CA GLN A 329 -12.17 2.20 14.74
C GLN A 329 -11.02 3.05 15.31
N PHE A 330 -9.81 2.87 14.78
CA PHE A 330 -8.62 3.64 15.07
C PHE A 330 -8.37 4.64 13.94
N SER A 331 -8.45 5.95 14.23
CA SER A 331 -8.37 6.98 13.19
C SER A 331 -7.68 8.28 13.57
N TYR A 332 -7.32 9.04 12.53
CA TYR A 332 -6.84 10.43 12.60
C TYR A 332 -5.54 10.62 13.38
N ALA A 333 -4.64 9.64 13.31
CA ALA A 333 -3.27 9.77 13.78
C ALA A 333 -2.33 10.20 12.64
N THR A 334 -1.28 10.95 12.95
CA THR A 334 -0.31 11.50 11.98
C THR A 334 1.06 10.81 12.11
N TRP A 335 1.99 11.17 11.23
CA TRP A 335 3.42 10.93 11.40
C TRP A 335 4.21 12.14 10.91
N LEU A 336 4.99 12.77 11.77
CA LEU A 336 5.65 14.04 11.47
C LEU A 336 7.13 13.92 11.15
N THR A 337 7.76 12.74 11.30
CA THR A 337 9.18 12.55 10.94
C THR A 337 9.47 12.99 9.50
N PRO A 338 8.62 12.70 8.48
CA PRO A 338 8.87 13.17 7.12
C PRO A 338 8.83 14.69 6.95
N SER A 339 8.19 15.41 7.87
CA SER A 339 8.22 16.88 7.94
C SER A 339 9.42 17.42 8.73
N GLN A 340 10.18 16.58 9.43
CA GLN A 340 11.40 16.95 10.17
C GLN A 340 12.66 16.89 9.27
N PRO A 341 13.85 17.33 9.74
CA PRO A 341 15.07 17.29 8.92
C PRO A 341 15.48 15.93 8.40
N GLU A 342 15.07 14.86 9.09
CA GLU A 342 15.24 13.48 8.65
C GLU A 342 14.56 13.21 7.30
N GLY A 343 13.40 13.83 7.06
CA GLY A 343 12.57 13.58 5.89
C GLY A 343 12.17 12.11 5.80
N PHE A 344 12.10 11.59 4.58
CA PHE A 344 11.78 10.19 4.33
C PHE A 344 12.69 9.65 3.23
N SER A 345 13.83 9.12 3.65
CA SER A 345 14.80 8.47 2.76
C SER A 345 14.60 6.95 2.78
N GLU A 346 13.60 6.50 2.02
CA GLU A 346 13.19 5.10 2.04
C GLU A 346 14.21 4.16 1.41
N ILE A 347 14.31 2.96 1.98
CA ILE A 347 15.10 1.84 1.47
C ILE A 347 14.22 0.77 0.81
N GLN A 348 13.14 0.36 1.49
CA GLN A 348 12.11 -0.61 1.05
C GLN A 348 11.03 -0.75 2.16
N ALA A 349 9.77 -0.94 1.79
CA ALA A 349 8.66 -1.28 2.71
C ALA A 349 8.47 -0.29 3.89
N GLY A 350 8.73 1.00 3.69
CA GLY A 350 8.63 2.01 4.74
C GLY A 350 9.83 2.11 5.70
N TYR A 351 10.86 1.28 5.56
CA TYR A 351 12.12 1.47 6.28
C TYR A 351 12.93 2.62 5.69
N THR A 352 13.58 3.40 6.55
CA THR A 352 14.31 4.60 6.17
C THR A 352 15.75 4.59 6.66
N ILE A 353 16.62 5.23 5.88
CA ILE A 353 17.96 5.61 6.34
C ILE A 353 17.82 6.87 7.19
N THR A 354 18.44 6.87 8.37
CA THR A 354 18.32 7.98 9.33
C THR A 354 19.64 8.48 9.93
N GLY A 355 19.63 9.72 10.41
CA GLY A 355 20.74 10.38 11.09
C GLY A 355 21.77 11.02 10.15
N ASP A 356 22.63 11.87 10.72
CA ASP A 356 23.57 12.76 10.00
C ASP A 356 24.51 12.05 9.03
N LYS A 357 24.81 10.78 9.29
CA LYS A 357 25.69 9.94 8.46
C LYS A 357 25.04 8.61 8.10
N GLY A 358 23.71 8.52 8.13
CA GLY A 358 22.97 7.28 7.86
C GLY A 358 23.41 6.62 6.55
N TRP A 359 23.55 7.41 5.48
CA TRP A 359 24.04 6.96 4.17
C TRP A 359 25.42 6.28 4.19
N ALA A 360 26.25 6.59 5.18
CA ALA A 360 27.63 6.12 5.30
C ALA A 360 27.82 5.04 6.38
N THR A 361 26.81 4.78 7.22
CA THR A 361 26.97 3.90 8.38
C THR A 361 25.90 2.81 8.47
N GLN A 362 24.65 3.09 8.15
CA GLN A 362 23.55 2.16 8.43
C GLN A 362 23.55 0.95 7.50
N GLY A 363 23.64 -0.25 8.10
CA GLY A 363 23.70 -1.51 7.36
C GLY A 363 25.05 -1.78 6.70
N LEU A 364 26.10 -1.01 7.02
CA LEU A 364 27.40 -1.06 6.33
C LEU A 364 28.55 -1.64 7.14
N CYS A 365 28.31 -2.12 8.38
CA CYS A 365 29.37 -2.53 9.32
C CYS A 365 30.37 -3.57 8.79
N GLN A 366 29.96 -4.42 7.83
CA GLN A 366 30.83 -5.44 7.24
C GLN A 366 31.80 -4.86 6.20
N TYR A 367 31.51 -3.67 5.68
CA TYR A 367 32.22 -3.07 4.55
C TYR A 367 32.83 -1.70 4.88
N VAL A 368 32.34 -1.03 5.92
CA VAL A 368 32.75 0.31 6.31
C VAL A 368 33.06 0.33 7.80
N GLU A 369 34.27 0.82 8.14
CA GLU A 369 34.67 1.05 9.52
C GLU A 369 33.70 2.02 10.22
N GLY A 370 33.14 1.59 11.35
CA GLY A 370 32.14 2.37 12.10
C GLY A 370 30.70 2.26 11.59
N GLY A 371 30.42 1.37 10.63
CA GLY A 371 29.05 1.06 10.22
C GLY A 371 28.25 0.32 11.32
N THR A 372 26.92 0.30 11.20
CA THR A 372 26.01 -0.39 12.12
C THR A 372 25.47 -1.69 11.50
N CYS A 373 25.46 -2.77 12.28
CA CYS A 373 24.95 -4.09 11.91
C CYS A 373 23.54 -4.31 12.47
N PRO A 374 22.75 -5.26 11.92
CA PRO A 374 22.96 -6.08 10.71
C PRO A 374 22.73 -5.28 9.40
N PHE A 375 22.62 -5.92 8.22
CA PHE A 375 22.15 -5.34 6.92
C PHE A 375 20.72 -4.74 6.97
N ALA A 376 20.30 -4.26 8.14
CA ALA A 376 18.92 -4.01 8.50
C ALA A 376 18.81 -3.11 9.76
N SER A 377 19.84 -2.31 10.08
CA SER A 377 19.78 -1.29 11.15
C SER A 377 19.03 -0.01 10.72
N TRP A 378 18.11 -0.12 9.76
CA TRP A 378 17.32 1.01 9.27
C TRP A 378 16.17 1.32 10.21
N THR A 379 15.68 2.55 10.16
CA THR A 379 14.58 2.98 11.01
C THR A 379 13.25 2.55 10.40
N LYS A 380 12.43 1.86 11.18
CA LYS A 380 11.09 1.46 10.78
C LYS A 380 10.12 2.64 10.86
N MET A 381 9.13 2.68 9.97
CA MET A 381 7.95 3.53 10.16
C MET A 381 7.23 3.14 11.46
N PRO A 382 6.77 4.07 12.30
CA PRO A 382 6.03 3.71 13.50
C PRO A 382 4.60 3.26 13.16
N GLY A 383 4.06 2.31 13.93
CA GLY A 383 2.63 2.03 13.96
C GLY A 383 1.86 3.08 14.76
N ASN A 384 0.73 3.56 14.24
CA ASN A 384 -0.19 4.42 14.99
C ASN A 384 -0.90 3.64 16.12
N VAL A 385 -1.03 2.32 15.98
CA VAL A 385 -1.34 1.35 17.03
C VAL A 385 -0.16 0.39 17.10
N SER A 386 0.49 0.23 18.26
CA SER A 386 1.70 -0.60 18.32
C SER A 386 1.82 -1.39 19.62
N PHE A 387 2.36 -2.60 19.55
CA PHE A 387 2.73 -3.44 20.69
C PHE A 387 4.15 -3.98 20.51
N ALA A 388 5.02 -3.74 21.50
CA ALA A 388 6.31 -4.42 21.64
C ALA A 388 6.21 -5.47 22.75
N TYR A 389 6.79 -6.64 22.54
CA TYR A 389 6.72 -7.78 23.47
C TYR A 389 5.28 -8.08 23.95
N GLY A 390 4.29 -7.97 23.04
CA GLY A 390 2.91 -8.35 23.32
C GLY A 390 2.72 -9.86 23.21
N GLN A 391 1.98 -10.50 24.11
CA GLN A 391 1.67 -11.94 24.05
C GLN A 391 0.17 -12.17 24.09
N ARG A 392 -0.40 -12.89 23.13
CA ARG A 392 -1.86 -13.09 23.03
C ARG A 392 -2.61 -11.75 23.00
N ILE A 393 -2.09 -10.83 22.17
CA ILE A 393 -2.78 -9.59 21.84
C ILE A 393 -3.73 -9.88 20.69
N ALA A 394 -5.01 -9.54 20.84
CA ALA A 394 -6.04 -9.84 19.86
C ALA A 394 -6.70 -8.57 19.32
N PHE A 395 -6.88 -8.50 18.00
CA PHE A 395 -7.71 -7.52 17.31
C PHE A 395 -8.76 -8.27 16.51
N SER A 396 -10.03 -7.87 16.62
CA SER A 396 -11.13 -8.53 15.94
C SER A 396 -12.27 -7.58 15.60
N ASP A 397 -12.77 -7.62 14.37
CA ASP A 397 -13.86 -6.74 13.91
C ASP A 397 -13.53 -5.25 14.01
N ASP A 398 -12.24 -4.91 13.92
CA ASP A 398 -11.73 -3.54 14.04
C ASP A 398 -11.56 -2.85 12.67
N VAL A 399 -11.41 -1.54 12.69
CA VAL A 399 -11.11 -0.71 11.52
C VAL A 399 -9.88 0.16 11.79
N PHE A 400 -8.86 0.04 10.95
CA PHE A 400 -7.69 0.91 10.93
C PHE A 400 -7.79 1.82 9.71
N ALA A 401 -8.09 3.10 9.94
CA ALA A 401 -8.31 4.02 8.82
C ALA A 401 -8.05 5.48 9.14
N HIS A 402 -7.76 6.28 8.12
CA HIS A 402 -7.42 7.69 8.26
C HIS A 402 -6.13 7.87 9.09
N LEU A 403 -5.12 7.05 8.81
CA LEU A 403 -3.88 6.97 9.57
C LEU A 403 -2.70 7.50 8.75
N GLY A 404 -1.80 8.20 9.43
CA GLY A 404 -0.68 8.93 8.85
C GLY A 404 0.66 8.20 8.88
N ALA A 405 0.73 7.03 9.53
CA ALA A 405 1.90 6.17 9.61
C ALA A 405 1.55 4.74 9.13
N SER A 406 2.17 3.72 9.72
CA SER A 406 1.67 2.35 9.63
C SER A 406 0.42 2.16 10.51
N GLY A 407 -0.49 1.28 10.10
CA GLY A 407 -1.75 1.06 10.81
C GLY A 407 -1.56 0.41 12.18
N LEU A 408 -1.23 -0.88 12.14
CA LEU A 408 -0.95 -1.72 13.31
C LEU A 408 0.48 -2.27 13.23
N ASP A 409 1.21 -2.21 14.35
CA ASP A 409 2.54 -2.81 14.51
C ASP A 409 2.54 -3.81 15.67
N LEU A 410 2.66 -5.10 15.35
CA LEU A 410 2.96 -6.18 16.30
C LEU A 410 4.46 -6.43 16.28
N GLY A 411 5.19 -5.52 16.91
CA GLY A 411 6.64 -5.39 16.78
C GLY A 411 7.44 -6.45 17.53
N THR A 412 8.72 -6.12 17.76
CA THR A 412 9.74 -7.01 18.34
C THR A 412 9.25 -7.83 19.53
N GLY A 413 9.53 -9.14 19.48
CA GLY A 413 9.24 -10.08 20.57
C GLY A 413 7.76 -10.37 20.81
N SER A 414 6.85 -9.92 19.94
CA SER A 414 5.43 -10.24 20.04
C SER A 414 5.17 -11.74 19.80
N LYS A 415 4.23 -12.34 20.53
CA LYS A 415 3.93 -13.77 20.47
C LYS A 415 2.44 -14.08 20.44
N ASP A 416 2.07 -15.15 19.75
CA ASP A 416 0.76 -15.81 19.82
C ASP A 416 -0.42 -14.83 19.66
N SER A 417 -0.26 -13.81 18.84
CA SER A 417 -1.21 -12.69 18.70
C SER A 417 -2.02 -12.82 17.43
N THR A 418 -3.25 -12.31 17.44
CA THR A 418 -4.23 -12.54 16.37
C THR A 418 -4.81 -11.23 15.86
N VAL A 419 -4.87 -11.07 14.54
CA VAL A 419 -5.57 -9.97 13.86
C VAL A 419 -6.58 -10.60 12.92
N SER A 420 -7.87 -10.43 13.22
CA SER A 420 -8.93 -11.11 12.46
C SER A 420 -10.13 -10.24 12.14
N GLY A 421 -10.82 -10.54 11.04
CA GLY A 421 -12.10 -9.92 10.73
C GLY A 421 -12.03 -8.38 10.60
N SER A 422 -10.87 -7.79 10.32
CA SER A 422 -10.64 -6.35 10.42
C SER A 422 -10.46 -5.70 9.05
N VAL A 423 -10.66 -4.39 8.98
CA VAL A 423 -10.48 -3.59 7.76
C VAL A 423 -9.31 -2.63 7.93
N PHE A 424 -8.43 -2.59 6.93
CA PHE A 424 -7.32 -1.64 6.82
C PHE A 424 -7.47 -0.84 5.54
N THR A 425 -7.67 0.47 5.64
CA THR A 425 -7.80 1.33 4.46
C THR A 425 -7.46 2.77 4.78
N ASP A 426 -7.11 3.57 3.78
CA ASP A 426 -6.76 4.98 3.97
C ASP A 426 -5.63 5.20 5.00
N ILE A 427 -4.56 4.40 4.87
CA ILE A 427 -3.36 4.42 5.71
C ILE A 427 -2.19 4.95 4.86
N SER A 428 -1.45 5.93 5.38
CA SER A 428 -0.37 6.59 4.64
C SER A 428 0.81 5.66 4.33
N GLY A 429 1.12 4.69 5.20
CA GLY A 429 2.19 3.71 5.00
C GLY A 429 1.70 2.25 5.05
N ASN A 430 2.42 1.39 5.78
CA ASN A 430 2.09 -0.04 5.85
C ASN A 430 0.73 -0.28 6.53
N GLY A 431 -0.04 -1.27 6.06
CA GLY A 431 -1.30 -1.63 6.71
C GLY A 431 -1.07 -2.26 8.09
N LEU A 432 -0.38 -3.41 8.07
CA LEU A 432 0.01 -4.19 9.24
C LEU A 432 1.50 -4.54 9.18
N GLU A 433 2.20 -4.36 10.29
CA GLU A 433 3.58 -4.77 10.47
C GLU A 433 3.69 -5.85 11.54
N ILE A 434 4.52 -6.86 11.28
CA ILE A 434 4.80 -7.95 12.22
C ILE A 434 6.32 -8.06 12.36
N GLY A 435 6.78 -7.97 13.61
CA GLY A 435 8.19 -7.92 13.95
C GLY A 435 8.88 -6.66 13.42
N GLY A 436 10.18 -6.79 13.22
CA GLY A 436 11.05 -5.79 12.61
C GLY A 436 12.08 -6.49 11.74
N VAL A 437 12.89 -5.70 11.05
CA VAL A 437 14.08 -6.22 10.34
C VAL A 437 15.36 -5.85 11.10
N ASP A 438 15.24 -5.08 12.18
CA ASP A 438 16.31 -4.75 13.10
C ASP A 438 16.34 -5.72 14.30
N GLY A 439 17.54 -5.99 14.82
CA GLY A 439 17.72 -6.97 15.90
C GLY A 439 17.46 -8.41 15.45
N GLN A 440 17.48 -9.34 16.41
CA GLN A 440 17.32 -10.79 16.17
C GLN A 440 16.27 -11.43 17.09
N THR A 441 15.40 -10.61 17.70
CA THR A 441 14.27 -11.11 18.52
C THR A 441 13.01 -11.13 17.65
N PRO A 442 12.69 -12.26 16.99
CA PRO A 442 11.57 -12.33 16.07
C PRO A 442 10.23 -12.21 16.82
N ALA A 443 9.19 -11.76 16.12
CA ALA A 443 7.83 -12.06 16.55
C ALA A 443 7.51 -13.53 16.20
N SER A 444 6.59 -14.17 16.92
CA SER A 444 6.29 -15.59 16.67
C SER A 444 4.82 -15.97 16.88
N GLY A 445 4.32 -16.92 16.10
CA GLY A 445 2.95 -17.42 16.26
C GLY A 445 1.87 -16.39 15.95
N VAL A 446 2.18 -15.32 15.19
CA VAL A 446 1.21 -14.29 14.85
C VAL A 446 0.29 -14.79 13.74
N GLN A 447 -1.03 -14.64 13.93
CA GLN A 447 -2.06 -15.06 12.99
C GLN A 447 -2.77 -13.83 12.43
N VAL A 448 -2.75 -13.66 11.12
CA VAL A 448 -3.45 -12.58 10.40
C VAL A 448 -4.45 -13.22 9.45
N THR A 449 -5.72 -13.27 9.87
CA THR A 449 -6.74 -14.02 9.14
C THR A 449 -7.99 -13.23 8.83
N ASP A 450 -8.60 -13.45 7.67
CA ASP A 450 -9.92 -12.90 7.35
C ASP A 450 -10.02 -11.38 7.43
N ASN A 451 -8.97 -10.68 7.01
CA ASN A 451 -8.95 -9.21 6.96
C ASN A 451 -9.12 -8.72 5.52
N HIS A 452 -9.67 -7.51 5.38
CA HIS A 452 -9.72 -6.79 4.11
C HIS A 452 -8.76 -5.59 4.15
N LEU A 453 -7.75 -5.59 3.29
CA LEU A 453 -6.77 -4.51 3.19
C LEU A 453 -6.83 -3.88 1.79
N TYR A 454 -7.19 -2.60 1.71
CA TYR A 454 -7.37 -1.93 0.41
C TYR A 454 -7.14 -0.42 0.47
N GLY A 455 -6.82 0.19 -0.68
CA GLY A 455 -6.67 1.64 -0.78
C GLY A 455 -5.53 2.19 0.07
N LEU A 456 -4.39 1.47 0.11
CA LEU A 456 -3.17 1.81 0.85
C LEU A 456 -1.92 1.30 0.09
N PRO A 457 -0.71 1.79 0.40
CA PRO A 457 -0.40 3.02 1.15
C PRO A 457 -0.89 4.29 0.43
N ARG A 458 -1.15 5.37 1.18
CA ARG A 458 -1.70 6.64 0.64
C ARG A 458 -0.72 7.78 0.46
N GLU A 459 0.43 7.71 1.13
CA GLU A 459 1.47 8.72 0.96
C GLU A 459 2.81 8.04 0.70
N TYR A 460 3.24 7.13 1.55
CA TYR A 460 4.53 6.46 1.45
C TYR A 460 4.39 5.22 0.58
N HIS A 461 4.39 5.41 -0.73
CA HIS A 461 3.96 4.38 -1.69
C HIS A 461 4.86 3.13 -1.74
N GLY A 462 6.07 3.16 -1.17
CA GLY A 462 6.92 1.98 -1.00
C GLY A 462 6.50 1.06 0.14
N GLY A 463 5.53 1.46 0.97
CA GLY A 463 4.87 0.59 1.95
C GLY A 463 4.02 -0.52 1.32
N VAL A 464 3.67 -1.52 2.12
CA VAL A 464 2.95 -2.74 1.72
C VAL A 464 1.73 -2.97 2.61
N ALA A 465 0.79 -3.81 2.17
CA ALA A 465 -0.40 -4.08 2.97
C ALA A 465 -0.05 -4.87 4.25
N ILE A 466 0.76 -5.91 4.11
CA ILE A 466 1.30 -6.66 5.25
C ILE A 466 2.82 -6.78 5.10
N LEU A 467 3.54 -6.20 6.06
CA LEU A 467 4.97 -6.37 6.21
C LEU A 467 5.23 -7.41 7.31
N ASN A 468 5.70 -8.58 6.92
CA ASN A 468 6.15 -9.62 7.83
C ASN A 468 7.69 -9.64 7.85
N GLY A 469 8.28 -8.97 8.85
CA GLY A 469 9.73 -8.89 9.01
C GLY A 469 10.34 -10.20 9.53
N TYR A 470 11.22 -10.12 10.52
CA TYR A 470 11.75 -11.30 11.20
C TYR A 470 10.69 -11.94 12.10
N THR A 471 10.20 -13.10 11.66
CA THR A 471 9.10 -13.81 12.32
C THR A 471 9.23 -15.32 12.24
N GLN A 472 8.63 -16.04 13.19
CA GLN A 472 8.62 -17.49 13.23
C GLN A 472 7.21 -18.03 13.39
N HIS A 473 6.87 -19.15 12.76
CA HIS A 473 5.58 -19.84 12.96
C HIS A 473 4.34 -18.94 12.75
N SER A 474 4.47 -17.87 11.95
CA SER A 474 3.38 -16.92 11.73
C SER A 474 2.57 -17.30 10.49
N THR A 475 1.28 -16.97 10.47
CA THR A 475 0.38 -17.31 9.37
C THR A 475 -0.39 -16.07 8.91
N ILE A 476 -0.38 -15.83 7.60
CA ILE A 476 -1.19 -14.84 6.90
C ILE A 476 -2.14 -15.62 6.00
N ALA A 477 -3.42 -15.73 6.37
CA ALA A 477 -4.36 -16.58 5.65
C ALA A 477 -5.76 -16.01 5.46
N HIS A 478 -6.45 -16.41 4.40
CA HIS A 478 -7.85 -16.00 4.15
C HIS A 478 -8.07 -14.48 4.12
N ASN A 479 -7.03 -13.68 3.84
CA ASN A 479 -7.19 -12.24 3.68
C ASN A 479 -7.55 -11.91 2.23
N GLN A 480 -8.34 -10.86 2.04
CA GLN A 480 -8.47 -10.21 0.74
C GLN A 480 -7.63 -8.93 0.73
N ILE A 481 -6.72 -8.83 -0.23
CA ILE A 481 -5.87 -7.64 -0.42
C ILE A 481 -6.04 -7.15 -1.84
N ASP A 482 -6.62 -5.97 -1.99
CA ASP A 482 -6.93 -5.42 -3.30
C ASP A 482 -6.80 -3.91 -3.37
N HIS A 483 -6.57 -3.38 -4.57
CA HIS A 483 -6.38 -1.95 -4.79
C HIS A 483 -5.26 -1.36 -3.92
N VAL A 484 -4.06 -1.94 -4.01
CA VAL A 484 -2.89 -1.50 -3.22
C VAL A 484 -1.78 -0.92 -4.08
N GLY A 485 -1.07 0.07 -3.52
CA GLY A 485 -0.07 0.86 -4.24
C GLY A 485 1.18 0.08 -4.65
N TYR A 486 1.61 -0.91 -3.86
CA TYR A 486 2.81 -1.71 -4.11
C TYR A 486 2.55 -3.20 -3.84
N SER A 487 3.48 -3.93 -3.23
CA SER A 487 3.32 -5.35 -2.92
C SER A 487 2.24 -5.57 -1.85
N ALA A 488 1.49 -6.67 -1.95
CA ALA A 488 0.45 -6.98 -0.97
C ALA A 488 1.07 -7.57 0.31
N VAL A 489 1.93 -8.57 0.19
CA VAL A 489 2.66 -9.16 1.32
C VAL A 489 4.17 -9.11 1.06
N SER A 490 4.94 -8.63 2.02
CA SER A 490 6.41 -8.73 2.04
C SER A 490 6.84 -9.60 3.21
N LEU A 491 7.67 -10.61 2.96
CA LEU A 491 8.13 -11.59 3.94
C LEU A 491 9.66 -11.72 3.95
N GLY A 492 10.27 -11.70 5.12
CA GLY A 492 11.70 -11.94 5.28
C GLY A 492 12.59 -10.75 4.92
N TRP A 493 13.90 -10.90 5.15
CA TRP A 493 14.89 -9.84 4.97
C TRP A 493 16.34 -10.38 4.94
N GLY A 494 17.30 -9.58 4.44
CA GLY A 494 18.74 -9.83 4.60
C GLY A 494 19.42 -10.60 3.47
N GLY A 495 18.74 -10.77 2.33
CA GLY A 495 19.24 -11.57 1.21
C GLY A 495 20.15 -10.83 0.21
N TRP A 496 20.42 -9.54 0.39
CA TRP A 496 21.18 -8.74 -0.57
C TRP A 496 22.67 -9.06 -0.77
N PRO A 497 23.40 -9.75 0.14
CA PRO A 497 24.75 -10.24 -0.14
C PRO A 497 24.92 -10.96 -1.49
N ASP A 498 23.87 -11.63 -1.96
CA ASP A 498 23.82 -12.24 -3.30
C ASP A 498 24.27 -11.31 -4.43
N LYS A 499 24.03 -10.00 -4.31
CA LYS A 499 24.33 -9.03 -5.36
C LYS A 499 25.82 -8.84 -5.63
N ILE A 500 26.68 -9.25 -4.69
CA ILE A 500 28.14 -9.23 -4.86
C ILE A 500 28.75 -10.63 -4.91
N GLY A 501 27.90 -11.67 -4.93
CA GLY A 501 28.37 -13.06 -4.98
C GLY A 501 28.66 -13.69 -3.62
N ASP A 502 28.13 -13.12 -2.54
CA ASP A 502 28.26 -13.65 -1.19
C ASP A 502 26.96 -14.28 -0.69
N ALA A 503 27.06 -15.24 0.22
CA ALA A 503 25.90 -15.89 0.81
C ALA A 503 24.99 -14.90 1.56
N ALA A 504 23.67 -15.03 1.34
CA ALA A 504 22.66 -14.37 2.13
C ALA A 504 22.90 -14.56 3.64
N THR A 505 22.61 -13.53 4.43
CA THR A 505 22.78 -13.59 5.88
C THR A 505 21.68 -14.45 6.49
N PRO A 506 21.99 -15.53 7.24
CA PRO A 506 20.99 -16.27 7.98
C PRO A 506 20.21 -15.34 8.92
N ASN A 507 18.89 -15.43 8.89
CA ASN A 507 18.01 -14.66 9.75
C ASN A 507 17.14 -15.61 10.60
N PRO A 508 16.44 -15.12 11.64
CA PRO A 508 15.71 -16.00 12.54
C PRO A 508 14.37 -16.45 11.96
N SER A 509 13.99 -16.04 10.74
CA SER A 509 12.69 -16.40 10.17
C SER A 509 12.65 -17.85 9.72
N HIS A 510 11.56 -18.54 10.07
CA HIS A 510 11.28 -19.91 9.64
C HIS A 510 9.81 -20.27 9.95
N ASP A 511 9.31 -21.31 9.28
CA ASP A 511 7.97 -21.87 9.47
C ASP A 511 6.82 -20.86 9.31
N ASN A 512 6.99 -19.78 8.55
CA ASN A 512 5.88 -18.88 8.25
C ASN A 512 5.11 -19.36 7.01
N ALA A 513 3.82 -19.06 6.99
CA ALA A 513 2.91 -19.45 5.93
C ALA A 513 2.09 -18.26 5.43
N VAL A 514 2.11 -18.03 4.12
CA VAL A 514 1.18 -17.13 3.43
C VAL A 514 0.26 -18.00 2.58
N ARG A 515 -0.98 -18.20 3.02
CA ARG A 515 -1.85 -19.20 2.41
C ARG A 515 -3.29 -18.77 2.19
N ASP A 516 -3.92 -19.28 1.14
CA ASP A 516 -5.36 -19.10 0.91
C ASP A 516 -5.80 -17.62 0.89
N ASN A 517 -4.93 -16.70 0.47
CA ASN A 517 -5.27 -15.27 0.31
C ASN A 517 -5.76 -15.00 -1.11
N LEU A 518 -6.67 -14.02 -1.24
CA LEU A 518 -7.08 -13.46 -2.54
C LEU A 518 -6.40 -12.10 -2.73
N ILE A 519 -5.51 -12.00 -3.71
CA ILE A 519 -4.72 -10.80 -3.98
C ILE A 519 -4.95 -10.37 -5.42
N PHE A 520 -5.45 -9.16 -5.63
CA PHE A 520 -5.62 -8.61 -6.97
C PHE A 520 -5.50 -7.10 -7.04
N ASP A 521 -5.30 -6.55 -8.25
CA ASP A 521 -5.22 -5.11 -8.46
C ASP A 521 -4.14 -4.47 -7.53
N TYR A 522 -2.96 -5.10 -7.50
CA TYR A 522 -1.81 -4.73 -6.67
C TYR A 522 -0.69 -4.09 -7.52
N MET A 523 0.27 -3.44 -6.84
CA MET A 523 1.34 -2.66 -7.48
C MET A 523 0.80 -1.57 -8.42
N GLN A 524 -0.28 -0.89 -8.03
CA GLN A 524 -0.88 0.15 -8.87
C GLN A 524 -0.05 1.44 -8.97
N MET A 525 0.92 1.65 -8.07
CA MET A 525 1.79 2.82 -8.05
C MET A 525 3.24 2.49 -8.41
N LEU A 526 3.81 1.47 -7.78
CA LEU A 526 5.25 1.17 -7.86
C LEU A 526 5.55 -0.18 -8.54
N ASP A 527 6.81 -0.34 -8.93
CA ASP A 527 7.34 -1.51 -9.66
C ASP A 527 8.36 -2.26 -8.77
N ASP A 528 8.91 -3.38 -9.26
CA ASP A 528 9.88 -4.24 -8.54
C ASP A 528 9.32 -4.92 -7.27
N GLY A 529 8.16 -5.55 -7.39
CA GLY A 529 7.46 -6.18 -6.28
C GLY A 529 6.68 -7.42 -6.70
N GLY A 530 5.86 -7.92 -5.78
CA GLY A 530 4.98 -9.07 -6.04
C GLY A 530 3.67 -8.98 -5.28
N GLY A 531 2.72 -9.85 -5.63
CA GLY A 531 1.55 -10.05 -4.77
C GLY A 531 2.05 -10.57 -3.43
N ILE A 532 2.93 -11.58 -3.49
CA ILE A 532 3.74 -12.01 -2.37
C ILE A 532 5.21 -11.83 -2.76
N TYR A 533 5.94 -11.05 -1.96
CA TYR A 533 7.37 -10.82 -2.08
C TYR A 533 8.08 -11.52 -0.92
N THR A 534 9.14 -12.28 -1.20
CA THR A 534 9.92 -12.99 -0.20
C THR A 534 11.41 -12.69 -0.37
N GLN A 535 12.17 -12.67 0.73
CA GLN A 535 13.59 -12.34 0.70
C GLN A 535 14.38 -13.02 1.83
N GLY A 536 15.63 -13.38 1.53
CA GLY A 536 16.61 -13.81 2.53
C GLY A 536 16.58 -15.31 2.83
N LEU A 537 17.54 -15.74 3.64
CA LEU A 537 17.71 -17.13 4.04
C LEU A 537 16.82 -17.44 5.25
N THR A 538 15.72 -18.14 5.01
CA THR A 538 14.68 -18.47 5.98
C THR A 538 14.68 -19.98 6.29
N GLY A 539 14.76 -20.35 7.56
CA GLY A 539 14.91 -21.74 7.99
C GLY A 539 16.24 -22.40 7.61
N THR A 540 16.30 -23.72 7.79
CA THR A 540 17.50 -24.53 7.54
C THR A 540 17.35 -25.53 6.40
N SER A 541 16.12 -25.70 5.90
CA SER A 541 15.75 -26.62 4.84
C SER A 541 14.39 -26.25 4.25
N LEU A 542 14.01 -26.89 3.14
CA LEU A 542 12.63 -26.79 2.63
C LEU A 542 11.56 -27.29 3.63
N ALA A 543 11.91 -27.99 4.72
CA ALA A 543 10.92 -28.47 5.69
C ALA A 543 10.42 -27.34 6.61
N ASP A 544 11.33 -26.45 7.02
CA ASP A 544 11.14 -25.35 7.97
C ASP A 544 11.28 -23.96 7.32
N GLY A 545 11.58 -23.87 6.02
CA GLY A 545 11.53 -22.61 5.27
C GLY A 545 10.11 -22.13 4.97
N GLU A 546 9.99 -20.97 4.33
CA GLU A 546 8.69 -20.31 4.15
C GLU A 546 7.78 -20.99 3.13
N LYS A 547 6.47 -20.85 3.36
CA LYS A 547 5.41 -21.51 2.59
C LYS A 547 4.46 -20.49 1.97
N VAL A 548 4.34 -20.52 0.65
CA VAL A 548 3.36 -19.74 -0.12
C VAL A 548 2.40 -20.73 -0.79
N THR A 549 1.20 -20.91 -0.22
CA THR A 549 0.32 -22.03 -0.63
C THR A 549 -1.14 -21.65 -0.87
N GLY A 550 -1.76 -22.17 -1.93
CA GLY A 550 -3.21 -22.04 -2.12
C GLY A 550 -3.73 -20.61 -2.39
N ASN A 551 -2.84 -19.64 -2.60
CA ASN A 551 -3.24 -18.26 -2.86
C ASN A 551 -3.77 -18.09 -4.29
N VAL A 552 -4.68 -17.14 -4.48
CA VAL A 552 -5.11 -16.67 -5.80
C VAL A 552 -4.58 -15.25 -6.00
N ILE A 553 -3.65 -15.07 -6.95
CA ILE A 553 -2.94 -13.81 -7.17
C ILE A 553 -3.07 -13.41 -8.64
N HIS A 554 -3.69 -12.25 -8.90
CA HIS A 554 -3.87 -11.78 -10.27
C HIS A 554 -3.93 -10.27 -10.47
N ASP A 555 -4.00 -9.84 -11.72
CA ASP A 555 -4.14 -8.43 -12.13
C ASP A 555 -3.06 -7.52 -11.53
N GLN A 556 -1.80 -7.90 -11.72
CA GLN A 556 -0.67 -7.07 -11.37
C GLN A 556 -0.57 -5.86 -12.29
N TRP A 557 -0.45 -4.65 -11.73
CA TRP A 557 -0.23 -3.46 -12.55
C TRP A 557 1.26 -3.17 -12.78
N GLY A 558 2.04 -3.01 -11.71
CA GLY A 558 3.48 -2.72 -11.78
C GLY A 558 4.32 -3.89 -12.30
N LEU A 559 5.53 -3.60 -12.77
CA LEU A 559 6.48 -4.64 -13.20
C LEU A 559 6.91 -5.50 -12.01
N GLY A 560 6.66 -6.80 -12.08
CA GLY A 560 7.07 -7.71 -11.04
C GLY A 560 6.58 -9.13 -11.30
N LYS A 561 6.27 -9.85 -10.22
CA LYS A 561 5.76 -11.23 -10.31
C LYS A 561 4.47 -11.40 -9.50
N ASN A 562 3.78 -12.55 -9.64
CA ASN A 562 2.75 -12.90 -8.65
C ASN A 562 3.42 -13.28 -7.32
N VAL A 563 4.37 -14.22 -7.37
CA VAL A 563 5.25 -14.57 -6.26
C VAL A 563 6.68 -14.22 -6.63
N TYR A 564 7.25 -13.24 -5.94
CA TYR A 564 8.60 -12.75 -6.16
C TYR A 564 9.53 -13.19 -5.03
N THR A 565 10.26 -14.29 -5.27
CA THR A 565 11.43 -14.65 -4.48
C THR A 565 12.61 -13.78 -4.93
N ASP A 566 12.98 -12.80 -4.11
CA ASP A 566 14.06 -11.86 -4.44
C ASP A 566 15.42 -12.36 -3.92
N ASN A 567 16.44 -11.52 -3.92
CA ASN A 567 17.80 -11.85 -3.49
C ASN A 567 17.84 -12.65 -2.17
N GLY A 568 18.70 -13.67 -2.14
CA GLY A 568 19.01 -14.53 -1.01
C GLY A 568 17.89 -15.48 -0.60
N CYS A 569 16.76 -15.43 -1.31
CA CYS A 569 15.57 -16.16 -0.96
C CYS A 569 15.80 -17.67 -1.09
N THR A 570 15.83 -18.34 0.06
CA THR A 570 16.31 -19.71 0.19
C THR A 570 15.38 -20.50 1.09
N TYR A 571 15.09 -21.74 0.68
CA TYR A 571 14.16 -22.69 1.32
C TYR A 571 12.67 -22.34 1.19
N GLU A 572 12.31 -21.67 0.11
CA GLU A 572 10.91 -21.34 -0.20
C GLU A 572 10.15 -22.51 -0.84
N THR A 573 8.89 -22.66 -0.47
CA THR A 573 7.94 -23.53 -1.18
C THR A 573 6.75 -22.73 -1.70
N VAL A 574 6.60 -22.68 -3.01
CA VAL A 574 5.46 -22.06 -3.71
C VAL A 574 4.60 -23.18 -4.28
N GLU A 575 3.50 -23.51 -3.61
CA GLU A 575 2.72 -24.72 -3.91
C GLU A 575 1.20 -24.48 -4.06
N GLY A 576 0.60 -25.04 -5.11
CA GLY A 576 -0.86 -25.07 -5.25
C GLY A 576 -1.54 -23.70 -5.42
N ASN A 577 -0.80 -22.67 -5.80
CA ASN A 577 -1.34 -21.32 -6.01
C ASN A 577 -1.95 -21.18 -7.42
N VAL A 578 -2.81 -20.18 -7.59
CA VAL A 578 -3.39 -19.76 -8.88
C VAL A 578 -2.83 -18.39 -9.25
N LEU A 579 -2.04 -18.32 -10.32
CA LEU A 579 -1.18 -17.18 -10.64
C LEU A 579 -1.36 -16.76 -12.10
N TYR A 580 -2.00 -15.62 -12.34
CA TYR A 580 -2.27 -15.15 -13.70
C TYR A 580 -2.27 -13.63 -13.80
N HIS A 581 -2.14 -13.10 -15.02
CA HIS A 581 -2.03 -11.68 -15.31
C HIS A 581 -0.92 -10.97 -14.51
N ALA A 582 0.24 -11.64 -14.38
CA ALA A 582 1.46 -10.99 -13.94
C ALA A 582 2.09 -10.17 -15.06
N SER A 583 2.87 -9.14 -14.70
CA SER A 583 3.52 -8.29 -15.69
C SER A 583 4.73 -8.96 -16.38
N TYR A 584 5.44 -9.86 -15.68
CA TYR A 584 6.69 -10.45 -16.20
C TYR A 584 6.79 -11.96 -16.00
N ALA A 585 6.54 -12.46 -14.79
CA ALA A 585 6.63 -13.88 -14.43
C ALA A 585 5.60 -14.22 -13.37
N ASN A 586 5.13 -15.47 -13.32
CA ASN A 586 4.24 -15.86 -12.24
C ASN A 586 5.04 -16.13 -10.96
N VAL A 587 6.17 -16.85 -11.05
CA VAL A 587 6.98 -17.24 -9.89
C VAL A 587 8.49 -17.10 -10.13
N ALA A 588 9.22 -16.82 -9.04
CA ALA A 588 10.66 -16.95 -8.82
C ALA A 588 11.61 -16.04 -9.61
N SER A 589 12.64 -15.54 -8.91
CA SER A 589 13.91 -15.17 -9.53
C SER A 589 14.92 -16.28 -9.33
N ARG A 590 15.77 -16.52 -10.33
CA ARG A 590 16.90 -17.44 -10.20
C ARG A 590 18.05 -16.71 -9.53
N HIS A 591 18.37 -17.10 -8.31
CA HIS A 591 19.54 -16.64 -7.56
C HIS A 591 20.53 -17.81 -7.37
N THR A 592 21.82 -17.48 -7.22
CA THR A 592 22.89 -18.48 -7.06
C THR A 592 23.04 -18.74 -5.57
N ASP A 593 23.07 -20.01 -5.18
CA ASP A 593 23.36 -20.38 -3.80
C ASP A 593 24.86 -20.20 -3.53
N TYR A 594 25.20 -19.08 -2.91
CA TYR A 594 26.58 -18.74 -2.56
C TYR A 594 27.06 -19.40 -1.26
N ARG A 595 26.24 -20.24 -0.61
CA ARG A 595 26.64 -21.03 0.57
C ARG A 595 27.47 -22.24 0.19
N ASP A 596 27.36 -22.69 -1.07
CA ASP A 596 28.23 -23.70 -1.66
C ASP A 596 29.03 -23.15 -2.84
N SER A 597 30.08 -23.89 -3.23
CA SER A 597 30.92 -23.55 -4.37
C SER A 597 30.58 -24.35 -5.63
N LEU A 598 29.37 -24.93 -5.70
CA LEU A 598 28.93 -25.84 -6.77
C LEU A 598 28.19 -25.09 -7.89
N GLY A 599 27.90 -23.80 -7.67
CA GLY A 599 27.11 -22.98 -8.59
C GLY A 599 25.69 -23.49 -8.69
N ASN A 600 25.13 -23.93 -7.55
CA ASN A 600 23.73 -24.25 -7.38
C ASN A 600 22.89 -22.96 -7.35
N ASN A 601 21.57 -23.10 -7.50
CA ASN A 601 20.63 -22.01 -7.25
C ASN A 601 20.04 -22.17 -5.85
N ASP A 602 19.60 -21.07 -5.26
CA ASP A 602 18.99 -21.11 -3.93
C ASP A 602 17.82 -22.10 -3.90
N PRO A 603 17.83 -23.07 -2.95
CA PRO A 603 16.79 -24.07 -2.82
C PRO A 603 15.39 -23.45 -2.81
N THR A 604 14.61 -23.72 -3.85
CA THR A 604 13.25 -23.21 -4.02
C THR A 604 12.42 -24.28 -4.70
N LEU A 605 11.26 -24.61 -4.14
CA LEU A 605 10.33 -25.59 -4.70
C LEU A 605 9.08 -24.88 -5.24
N VAL A 606 8.88 -24.94 -6.56
CA VAL A 606 7.70 -24.43 -7.25
C VAL A 606 6.88 -25.62 -7.75
N LYS A 607 5.77 -25.93 -7.07
CA LYS A 607 5.07 -27.20 -7.24
C LYS A 607 3.56 -27.07 -7.39
N ASP A 608 2.97 -27.84 -8.31
CA ASP A 608 1.52 -28.03 -8.43
C ASP A 608 0.68 -26.73 -8.56
N ASN A 609 1.29 -25.62 -8.99
CA ASN A 609 0.59 -24.35 -9.21
C ASN A 609 -0.18 -24.35 -10.53
N TRP A 610 -1.23 -23.53 -10.60
CA TRP A 610 -1.97 -23.18 -11.81
C TRP A 610 -1.51 -21.82 -12.29
N TRP A 611 -0.92 -21.75 -13.47
CA TRP A 611 -0.23 -20.52 -13.90
C TRP A 611 -0.22 -20.33 -15.42
N GLU A 612 0.20 -19.15 -15.85
CA GLU A 612 0.34 -18.83 -17.27
C GLU A 612 1.76 -19.10 -17.79
N GLU A 613 2.76 -19.18 -16.91
CA GLU A 613 4.18 -19.22 -17.28
C GLU A 613 4.56 -20.51 -18.04
N GLY A 614 3.97 -21.64 -17.66
CA GLY A 614 4.09 -22.91 -18.38
C GLY A 614 5.51 -23.49 -18.44
N THR A 615 6.41 -23.06 -17.55
CA THR A 615 7.76 -23.64 -17.45
C THR A 615 7.66 -25.14 -17.20
N SER A 616 8.47 -25.93 -17.92
CA SER A 616 8.47 -27.38 -17.83
C SER A 616 9.06 -27.84 -16.49
N ASP A 617 8.62 -29.02 -16.05
CA ASP A 617 9.22 -29.67 -14.89
C ASP A 617 10.74 -29.86 -15.07
N GLY A 618 11.47 -29.69 -13.98
CA GLY A 618 12.91 -29.82 -13.98
C GLY A 618 13.55 -29.40 -12.66
N ASP A 619 14.77 -29.86 -12.47
CA ASP A 619 15.67 -29.40 -11.42
C ASP A 619 16.77 -28.56 -12.06
N ASN A 620 16.71 -27.25 -11.81
CA ASN A 620 17.77 -26.34 -12.15
C ASN A 620 18.64 -26.14 -10.90
N LYS A 621 19.40 -27.16 -10.53
CA LYS A 621 20.37 -27.13 -9.43
C LYS A 621 19.82 -26.56 -8.11
N GLY A 622 18.65 -27.00 -7.66
CA GLY A 622 18.02 -26.54 -6.40
C GLY A 622 16.79 -25.66 -6.58
N LEU A 623 16.64 -24.99 -7.72
CA LEU A 623 15.35 -24.44 -8.14
C LEU A 623 14.56 -25.54 -8.86
N VAL A 624 13.63 -26.16 -8.14
CA VAL A 624 12.84 -27.29 -8.62
C VAL A 624 11.46 -26.82 -9.05
N THR A 625 11.11 -27.06 -10.30
CA THR A 625 9.76 -26.85 -10.83
C THR A 625 9.13 -28.21 -11.12
N THR A 626 7.95 -28.51 -10.58
CA THR A 626 7.30 -29.82 -10.81
C THR A 626 5.78 -29.75 -10.73
N GLY A 627 5.07 -30.45 -11.62
CA GLY A 627 3.61 -30.64 -11.52
C GLY A 627 2.76 -29.39 -11.78
N ASN A 628 3.37 -28.25 -12.15
CA ASN A 628 2.65 -27.01 -12.43
C ASN A 628 1.87 -27.11 -13.76
N LYS A 629 0.70 -26.47 -13.83
CA LYS A 629 -0.28 -26.63 -14.90
C LYS A 629 -0.56 -25.30 -15.59
N ILE A 630 -0.47 -25.31 -16.92
CA ILE A 630 -0.88 -24.15 -17.72
C ILE A 630 -2.40 -23.99 -17.59
N MET A 631 -2.84 -22.82 -17.13
CA MET A 631 -4.26 -22.46 -17.10
C MET A 631 -4.60 -21.55 -18.28
N THR A 632 -5.68 -21.88 -18.98
CA THR A 632 -6.29 -21.05 -20.03
C THR A 632 -7.40 -20.15 -19.48
N GLY A 633 -7.91 -20.50 -18.30
CA GLY A 633 -8.86 -19.71 -17.54
C GLY A 633 -9.16 -20.36 -16.19
N ARG A 634 -9.96 -19.66 -15.36
CA ARG A 634 -10.31 -20.11 -14.00
C ARG A 634 -11.04 -21.45 -13.97
N SER A 635 -11.74 -21.83 -15.04
CA SER A 635 -12.44 -23.12 -15.15
C SER A 635 -11.50 -24.34 -15.18
N ASP A 636 -10.22 -24.13 -15.47
CA ASP A 636 -9.23 -25.22 -15.45
C ASP A 636 -8.82 -25.58 -14.02
N VAL A 637 -9.03 -24.67 -13.07
CA VAL A 637 -8.60 -24.78 -11.68
C VAL A 637 -9.68 -25.49 -10.84
N PRO A 638 -9.30 -26.40 -9.93
CA PRO A 638 -10.22 -26.95 -8.93
C PRO A 638 -10.92 -25.84 -8.15
N SER A 639 -12.24 -25.90 -8.06
CA SER A 639 -13.03 -24.85 -7.40
C SER A 639 -12.64 -24.69 -5.93
N GLU A 640 -12.28 -25.78 -5.26
CA GLU A 640 -11.79 -25.79 -3.87
C GLU A 640 -10.61 -24.83 -3.62
N ILE A 641 -9.68 -24.66 -4.57
CA ILE A 641 -8.59 -23.69 -4.42
C ILE A 641 -9.13 -22.25 -4.56
N LEU A 642 -10.05 -22.04 -5.50
CA LEU A 642 -10.65 -20.72 -5.74
C LEU A 642 -11.59 -20.29 -4.61
N ASP A 643 -12.33 -21.25 -4.03
CA ASP A 643 -13.33 -21.03 -2.99
C ASP A 643 -12.69 -20.83 -1.62
N ASN A 644 -11.52 -21.43 -1.37
CA ASN A 644 -10.76 -21.24 -0.13
C ASN A 644 -10.01 -19.91 -0.09
N ALA A 645 -9.70 -19.31 -1.25
CA ALA A 645 -8.90 -18.10 -1.31
C ALA A 645 -9.69 -16.84 -0.95
N GLY A 646 -9.11 -16.03 -0.07
CA GLY A 646 -9.72 -14.80 0.43
C GLY A 646 -10.57 -15.03 1.67
N LEU A 647 -11.46 -14.08 1.97
CA LEU A 647 -12.25 -14.07 3.20
C LEU A 647 -13.13 -15.32 3.30
N GLU A 648 -13.11 -16.00 4.45
CA GLU A 648 -14.09 -17.04 4.71
C GLU A 648 -15.52 -16.47 4.70
N PRO A 649 -16.56 -17.31 4.45
CA PRO A 649 -17.94 -16.84 4.31
C PRO A 649 -18.46 -15.98 5.48
N ALA A 650 -17.96 -16.20 6.70
CA ALA A 650 -18.34 -15.42 7.88
C ALA A 650 -17.86 -13.95 7.82
N TYR A 651 -16.83 -13.65 7.04
CA TYR A 651 -16.17 -12.35 6.97
C TYR A 651 -16.41 -11.61 5.66
N GLN A 652 -17.14 -12.18 4.71
CA GLN A 652 -17.51 -11.51 3.45
C GLN A 652 -18.25 -10.17 3.63
N GLY A 653 -18.85 -9.94 4.81
CA GLY A 653 -19.43 -8.65 5.18
C GLY A 653 -18.43 -7.49 5.21
N LEU A 654 -17.14 -7.76 5.40
CA LEU A 654 -16.08 -6.73 5.45
C LEU A 654 -15.97 -5.94 4.15
N LEU A 655 -16.20 -6.59 3.00
CA LEU A 655 -16.11 -5.96 1.67
C LEU A 655 -17.11 -4.81 1.47
N ASN A 656 -18.14 -4.74 2.31
CA ASN A 656 -19.18 -3.71 2.25
C ASN A 656 -19.17 -2.79 3.48
N ARG A 657 -18.15 -2.90 4.36
CA ARG A 657 -18.08 -2.10 5.58
C ARG A 657 -17.72 -0.66 5.24
N PRO A 658 -18.59 0.32 5.54
CA PRO A 658 -18.27 1.72 5.29
C PRO A 658 -17.24 2.22 6.30
N VAL A 659 -16.17 2.85 5.79
CA VAL A 659 -15.07 3.38 6.63
C VAL A 659 -15.01 4.92 6.60
N GLY A 660 -15.81 5.57 5.76
CA GLY A 660 -15.93 7.02 5.64
C GLY A 660 -17.06 7.41 4.68
N ALA A 661 -17.19 8.69 4.36
CA ALA A 661 -18.11 9.11 3.31
C ALA A 661 -17.61 8.67 1.92
N VAL A 662 -18.55 8.38 1.02
CA VAL A 662 -18.23 8.05 -0.37
C VAL A 662 -17.87 9.34 -1.12
N SER A 663 -16.76 9.32 -1.86
CA SER A 663 -16.24 10.46 -2.61
C SER A 663 -15.97 10.10 -4.08
N THR A 664 -15.54 11.08 -4.86
CA THR A 664 -14.93 10.79 -6.16
C THR A 664 -13.57 10.11 -5.98
N PRO A 665 -13.05 9.40 -7.00
CA PRO A 665 -11.75 8.74 -6.91
C PRO A 665 -10.60 9.75 -6.82
N GLU A 666 -9.45 9.32 -6.31
CA GLU A 666 -8.23 10.11 -6.44
C GLU A 666 -7.74 10.17 -7.89
N ALA A 667 -6.89 11.17 -8.17
CA ALA A 667 -6.31 11.37 -9.48
C ALA A 667 -5.43 10.18 -9.89
N PRO A 668 -5.53 9.69 -11.14
CA PRO A 668 -4.53 8.81 -11.74
C PRO A 668 -3.11 9.40 -11.66
N SER A 669 -2.10 8.54 -11.75
CA SER A 669 -0.68 8.95 -11.67
C SER A 669 0.13 8.50 -12.88
N ARG A 670 1.39 8.96 -12.99
CA ARG A 670 2.34 8.60 -14.06
C ARG A 670 1.76 8.73 -15.48
N VAL A 671 1.18 9.89 -15.78
CA VAL A 671 0.59 10.16 -17.11
C VAL A 671 1.68 10.35 -18.16
N GLY A 672 1.68 9.47 -19.17
CA GLY A 672 2.59 9.51 -20.30
C GLY A 672 1.91 9.57 -21.65
N THR A 673 2.60 10.17 -22.62
CA THR A 673 2.11 10.31 -23.98
C THR A 673 3.08 9.73 -25.02
N SER A 674 2.54 9.21 -26.11
CA SER A 674 3.28 8.84 -27.33
C SER A 674 2.51 9.29 -28.56
N THR A 675 3.20 9.49 -29.70
CA THR A 675 2.54 9.83 -30.95
C THR A 675 1.67 8.66 -31.44
N ALA A 676 0.44 8.98 -31.87
CA ALA A 676 -0.49 8.05 -32.50
C ALA A 676 -0.83 8.47 -33.95
N GLY A 677 0.00 9.32 -34.53
CA GLY A 677 -0.20 9.98 -35.82
C GLY A 677 0.05 11.49 -35.74
N PRO A 678 -0.07 12.21 -36.88
CA PRO A 678 0.21 13.65 -36.95
C PRO A 678 -0.77 14.54 -36.17
N ASP A 679 -1.93 14.02 -35.80
CA ASP A 679 -3.01 14.72 -35.11
C ASP A 679 -3.54 13.93 -33.90
N ALA A 680 -2.76 12.99 -33.37
CA ALA A 680 -3.22 12.09 -32.32
C ALA A 680 -2.13 11.69 -31.35
N LEU A 681 -2.53 11.48 -30.09
CA LEU A 681 -1.68 10.98 -29.02
C LEU A 681 -2.28 9.71 -28.41
N TYR A 682 -1.40 8.77 -28.09
CA TYR A 682 -1.66 7.70 -27.15
C TYR A 682 -1.30 8.18 -25.74
N VAL A 683 -2.15 7.84 -24.77
CA VAL A 683 -2.05 8.24 -23.37
C VAL A 683 -2.05 7.00 -22.49
N THR A 684 -1.10 6.95 -21.55
CA THR A 684 -0.96 5.91 -20.53
C THR A 684 -0.92 6.54 -19.16
N PHE A 685 -1.31 5.79 -18.13
CA PHE A 685 -1.28 6.23 -16.74
C PHE A 685 -1.42 5.02 -15.82
N ASN A 686 -1.03 5.19 -14.57
CA ASN A 686 -1.43 4.29 -13.49
C ASN A 686 -2.87 4.62 -13.06
N PRO A 687 -3.76 3.61 -12.98
CA PRO A 687 -5.13 3.81 -12.55
C PRO A 687 -5.17 4.30 -11.10
N SER A 688 -6.30 4.90 -10.74
CA SER A 688 -6.57 5.21 -9.34
C SER A 688 -6.89 3.92 -8.59
N PHE A 689 -6.10 3.60 -7.57
CA PHE A 689 -6.36 2.52 -6.61
C PHE A 689 -7.18 3.00 -5.40
N VAL A 690 -7.54 4.29 -5.40
CA VAL A 690 -8.38 4.90 -4.37
C VAL A 690 -9.68 5.33 -5.05
N ASP A 691 -10.67 4.46 -4.99
CA ASP A 691 -11.95 4.64 -5.66
C ASP A 691 -12.92 5.58 -4.90
N GLY A 692 -12.60 5.92 -3.65
CA GLY A 692 -13.44 6.76 -2.79
C GLY A 692 -14.66 6.02 -2.22
N GLY A 693 -14.62 4.69 -2.12
CA GLY A 693 -15.74 3.87 -1.62
C GLY A 693 -16.83 3.62 -2.67
N SER A 694 -16.56 3.91 -3.94
CA SER A 694 -17.40 3.58 -5.08
C SER A 694 -16.52 3.23 -6.28
N PRO A 695 -16.73 2.08 -6.94
CA PRO A 695 -15.86 1.60 -8.01
C PRO A 695 -15.63 2.62 -9.13
N VAL A 696 -14.40 2.68 -9.64
CA VAL A 696 -14.06 3.49 -10.81
C VAL A 696 -14.80 2.95 -12.04
N THR A 697 -15.49 3.84 -12.75
CA THR A 697 -16.32 3.52 -13.92
C THR A 697 -15.66 3.94 -15.23
N GLY A 698 -14.75 4.91 -15.21
CA GLY A 698 -14.04 5.36 -16.39
C GLY A 698 -13.03 6.46 -16.12
N TYR A 699 -12.26 6.78 -17.17
CA TYR A 699 -11.23 7.80 -17.16
C TYR A 699 -11.43 8.78 -18.32
N THR A 700 -11.10 10.04 -18.10
CA THR A 700 -11.13 11.08 -19.12
C THR A 700 -9.75 11.73 -19.24
N ALA A 701 -9.15 11.63 -20.42
CA ALA A 701 -7.87 12.26 -20.76
C ALA A 701 -8.13 13.57 -21.51
N ARG A 702 -7.48 14.66 -21.08
CA ARG A 702 -7.62 16.02 -21.64
C ARG A 702 -6.28 16.53 -22.13
N ALA A 703 -6.21 16.91 -23.41
CA ALA A 703 -5.03 17.53 -24.00
C ALA A 703 -5.15 19.05 -23.96
N SER A 704 -4.08 19.72 -23.52
CA SER A 704 -3.98 21.17 -23.46
C SER A 704 -2.77 21.67 -24.25
N ASP A 705 -2.92 22.85 -24.86
CA ASP A 705 -1.81 23.53 -25.53
C ASP A 705 -0.89 24.25 -24.52
N ALA A 706 0.20 24.86 -25.02
CA ALA A 706 1.16 25.59 -24.21
C ALA A 706 0.58 26.80 -23.44
N THR A 707 -0.63 27.26 -23.78
CA THR A 707 -1.34 28.33 -23.06
C THR A 707 -2.24 27.78 -21.94
N GLY A 708 -2.30 26.45 -21.80
CA GLY A 708 -3.19 25.76 -20.86
C GLY A 708 -4.62 25.58 -21.40
N LYS A 709 -4.90 25.98 -22.65
CA LYS A 709 -6.21 25.82 -23.25
C LYS A 709 -6.42 24.35 -23.63
N GLN A 710 -7.51 23.75 -23.18
CA GLN A 710 -7.92 22.42 -23.60
C GLN A 710 -8.24 22.42 -25.11
N VAL A 711 -7.61 21.51 -25.86
CA VAL A 711 -7.74 21.36 -27.32
C VAL A 711 -8.25 19.98 -27.75
N GLY A 712 -8.35 19.02 -26.82
CA GLY A 712 -8.91 17.70 -27.09
C GLY A 712 -9.27 16.95 -25.81
N GLU A 713 -10.16 15.97 -25.94
CA GLU A 713 -10.58 15.09 -24.83
C GLU A 713 -10.97 13.71 -25.38
N GLN A 714 -10.67 12.67 -24.61
CA GLN A 714 -11.19 11.32 -24.85
C GLN A 714 -11.53 10.64 -23.52
N SER A 715 -12.67 9.96 -23.47
CA SER A 715 -13.04 9.10 -22.34
C SER A 715 -12.94 7.62 -22.70
N VAL A 716 -12.69 6.78 -21.69
CA VAL A 716 -12.64 5.31 -21.77
C VAL A 716 -13.32 4.72 -20.54
N THR A 717 -13.99 3.57 -20.70
CA THR A 717 -14.54 2.85 -19.54
C THR A 717 -13.42 2.22 -18.72
N ALA A 718 -13.63 2.00 -17.42
CA ALA A 718 -12.64 1.31 -16.59
C ALA A 718 -12.37 -0.12 -17.09
N ALA A 719 -13.40 -0.80 -17.59
CA ALA A 719 -13.28 -2.14 -18.18
C ALA A 719 -12.42 -2.15 -19.46
N ASP A 720 -12.64 -1.20 -20.38
CA ASP A 720 -11.82 -1.10 -21.58
C ASP A 720 -10.38 -0.72 -21.24
N PHE A 721 -10.18 0.19 -20.28
CA PHE A 721 -8.85 0.58 -19.82
C PHE A 721 -8.11 -0.57 -19.13
N LYS A 722 -8.79 -1.40 -18.31
CA LYS A 722 -8.18 -2.60 -17.71
C LYS A 722 -7.65 -3.57 -18.77
N ARG A 723 -8.31 -3.65 -19.94
CA ARG A 723 -7.86 -4.48 -21.07
C ARG A 723 -6.71 -3.87 -21.88
N THR A 724 -6.72 -2.56 -22.12
CA THR A 724 -5.77 -1.91 -23.06
C THR A 724 -4.64 -1.15 -22.39
N ALA A 725 -4.84 -0.67 -21.17
CA ALA A 725 -4.01 0.28 -20.44
C ALA A 725 -3.68 1.58 -21.23
N LEU A 726 -4.52 1.92 -22.21
CA LEU A 726 -4.23 2.95 -23.21
C LEU A 726 -5.49 3.70 -23.65
N VAL A 727 -5.36 5.02 -23.81
CA VAL A 727 -6.37 5.91 -24.41
C VAL A 727 -5.78 6.60 -25.65
N ARG A 728 -6.57 6.77 -26.72
CA ARG A 728 -6.17 7.52 -27.92
C ARG A 728 -6.97 8.81 -28.06
N ILE A 729 -6.32 9.96 -28.05
CA ILE A 729 -6.93 11.26 -28.35
C ILE A 729 -6.58 11.64 -29.80
N GLY A 730 -7.57 11.97 -30.63
CA GLY A 730 -7.36 12.37 -32.03
C GLY A 730 -7.88 13.78 -32.34
N GLY A 731 -7.64 14.26 -33.57
CA GLY A 731 -8.06 15.59 -34.01
C GLY A 731 -7.32 16.74 -33.32
N LEU A 732 -6.10 16.48 -32.85
CA LEU A 732 -5.29 17.41 -32.10
C LEU A 732 -4.55 18.40 -33.02
N PRO A 733 -4.37 19.66 -32.59
CA PRO A 733 -3.62 20.64 -33.36
C PRO A 733 -2.12 20.34 -33.34
N ALA A 734 -1.39 20.97 -34.27
CA ALA A 734 0.06 20.97 -34.26
C ALA A 734 0.62 21.77 -33.08
N GLY A 735 1.80 21.37 -32.60
CA GLY A 735 2.51 22.00 -31.49
C GLY A 735 2.58 21.09 -30.25
N PRO A 736 3.35 21.49 -29.23
CA PRO A 736 3.51 20.72 -28.02
C PRO A 736 2.22 20.73 -27.18
N LEU A 737 1.80 19.55 -26.73
CA LEU A 737 0.61 19.33 -25.92
C LEU A 737 0.96 18.62 -24.62
N THR A 738 0.30 18.98 -23.52
CA THR A 738 0.31 18.21 -22.27
C THR A 738 -1.02 17.51 -22.08
N VAL A 739 -1.02 16.39 -21.35
CA VAL A 739 -2.24 15.62 -21.07
C VAL A 739 -2.42 15.43 -19.56
N THR A 740 -3.63 15.65 -19.07
CA THR A 740 -4.07 15.26 -17.72
C THR A 740 -5.14 14.19 -17.82
N VAL A 741 -5.28 13.35 -16.78
CA VAL A 741 -6.30 12.31 -16.71
C VAL A 741 -7.06 12.43 -15.40
N ALA A 742 -8.39 12.32 -15.45
CA ALA A 742 -9.23 12.21 -14.26
C ALA A 742 -9.97 10.87 -14.26
N ALA A 743 -10.08 10.24 -13.09
CA ALA A 743 -10.91 9.06 -12.87
C ALA A 743 -12.32 9.47 -12.46
N SER A 744 -13.32 8.62 -12.71
CA SER A 744 -14.72 8.89 -12.38
C SER A 744 -15.43 7.67 -11.80
N ASN A 745 -16.35 7.90 -10.87
CA ASN A 745 -17.25 6.90 -10.31
C ASN A 745 -18.69 7.45 -10.27
N ALA A 746 -19.60 6.77 -9.57
CA ALA A 746 -21.00 7.19 -9.45
C ALA A 746 -21.19 8.59 -8.82
N HIS A 747 -20.18 9.12 -8.13
CA HIS A 747 -20.20 10.43 -7.46
C HIS A 747 -19.60 11.55 -8.32
N GLY A 748 -19.05 11.22 -9.49
CA GLY A 748 -18.54 12.17 -10.47
C GLY A 748 -17.06 11.97 -10.79
N SER A 749 -16.44 12.99 -11.37
CA SER A 749 -15.02 13.01 -11.73
C SER A 749 -14.18 13.46 -10.54
N GLY A 750 -13.10 12.74 -10.28
CA GLY A 750 -12.01 13.14 -9.40
C GLY A 750 -11.20 14.31 -9.97
N ALA A 751 -10.19 14.71 -9.20
CA ALA A 751 -9.22 15.72 -9.61
C ALA A 751 -8.39 15.23 -10.83
N PRO A 752 -7.92 16.15 -11.69
CA PRO A 752 -6.97 15.80 -12.74
C PRO A 752 -5.63 15.36 -12.13
N SER A 753 -4.97 14.43 -12.80
CA SER A 753 -3.57 14.08 -12.54
C SER A 753 -2.64 15.27 -12.73
N LEU A 754 -1.39 15.13 -12.29
CA LEU A 754 -0.30 15.94 -12.84
C LEU A 754 -0.25 15.77 -14.37
N ALA A 755 0.11 16.84 -15.06
CA ALA A 755 0.22 16.84 -16.52
C ALA A 755 1.43 16.03 -16.98
N SER A 756 1.30 15.35 -18.12
CA SER A 756 2.42 14.72 -18.81
C SER A 756 3.48 15.74 -19.27
N LEU A 757 4.70 15.28 -19.55
CA LEU A 757 5.63 16.06 -20.37
C LEU A 757 4.98 16.52 -21.68
N PRO A 758 5.32 17.74 -22.18
CA PRO A 758 4.85 18.20 -23.46
C PRO A 758 5.31 17.31 -24.61
N LEU A 759 4.40 16.92 -25.49
CA LEU A 759 4.68 16.14 -26.70
C LEU A 759 3.97 16.75 -27.91
N THR A 760 4.70 16.93 -29.01
CA THR A 760 4.13 17.31 -30.30
C THR A 760 3.74 16.03 -31.07
N PRO A 761 2.47 15.86 -31.48
CA PRO A 761 2.08 14.76 -32.36
C PRO A 761 2.86 14.81 -33.68
N THR A 762 3.31 13.66 -34.16
CA THR A 762 4.13 13.56 -35.39
C THR A 762 3.69 12.38 -36.24
N THR A 763 3.87 12.50 -37.55
CA THR A 763 3.66 11.37 -38.46
C THR A 763 4.62 10.22 -38.10
N VAL A 764 4.07 9.02 -38.07
CA VAL A 764 4.78 7.76 -37.80
C VAL A 764 4.85 6.96 -39.10
N THR A 765 6.03 6.50 -39.46
CA THR A 765 6.31 5.79 -40.72
C THR A 765 7.21 4.58 -40.52
N ALA A 766 8.03 4.56 -39.46
CA ALA A 766 8.95 3.47 -39.18
C ALA A 766 8.23 2.34 -38.42
N LEU A 767 8.06 1.20 -39.09
CA LEU A 767 7.56 -0.02 -38.46
C LEU A 767 8.53 -0.52 -37.37
N PRO A 768 8.02 -1.17 -36.32
CA PRO A 768 8.86 -1.80 -35.30
C PRO A 768 9.61 -3.02 -35.86
N GLY A 769 10.68 -3.44 -35.19
CA GLY A 769 11.34 -4.72 -35.46
C GLY A 769 10.50 -5.93 -35.01
N ALA A 770 10.96 -7.12 -35.42
CA ALA A 770 10.38 -8.37 -34.93
C ALA A 770 10.73 -8.59 -33.45
N PRO A 771 9.83 -9.21 -32.66
CA PRO A 771 10.17 -9.75 -31.35
C PRO A 771 11.36 -10.71 -31.41
N THR A 772 12.00 -10.96 -30.27
CA THR A 772 13.19 -11.82 -30.20
C THR A 772 12.98 -13.01 -29.28
N GLY A 773 13.74 -14.09 -29.50
CA GLY A 773 13.76 -15.27 -28.64
C GLY A 773 12.41 -15.95 -28.37
N PRO A 774 11.51 -16.12 -29.36
CA PRO A 774 10.22 -16.76 -29.11
C PRO A 774 10.38 -18.22 -28.67
N LYS A 775 9.59 -18.64 -27.69
CA LYS A 775 9.52 -20.00 -27.15
C LYS A 775 8.06 -20.43 -27.04
N LEU A 776 7.79 -21.70 -27.29
CA LEU A 776 6.45 -22.28 -27.14
C LEU A 776 6.52 -23.46 -26.16
N ARG A 777 5.94 -23.27 -24.97
CA ARG A 777 5.92 -24.24 -23.87
C ARG A 777 4.57 -24.97 -23.87
N THR A 778 4.55 -26.27 -24.14
CA THR A 778 3.31 -26.99 -24.47
C THR A 778 2.75 -27.85 -23.34
N ALA A 779 1.43 -27.81 -23.19
CA ALA A 779 0.61 -28.82 -22.53
C ALA A 779 -0.12 -29.67 -23.59
N SER A 780 -1.09 -30.49 -23.18
CA SER A 780 -1.89 -31.31 -24.09
C SER A 780 -2.89 -30.46 -24.90
N THR A 781 -3.59 -29.53 -24.25
CA THR A 781 -4.64 -28.71 -24.86
C THR A 781 -4.36 -27.20 -24.82
N ALA A 782 -3.19 -26.81 -24.33
CA ALA A 782 -2.77 -25.42 -24.22
C ALA A 782 -1.27 -25.27 -24.45
N ALA A 783 -0.82 -24.05 -24.70
CA ALA A 783 0.60 -23.72 -24.73
C ALA A 783 0.83 -22.28 -24.27
N THR A 784 1.96 -22.03 -23.60
CA THR A 784 2.43 -20.68 -23.29
C THR A 784 3.45 -20.26 -24.34
N VAL A 785 3.13 -19.23 -25.11
CA VAL A 785 4.10 -18.56 -25.99
C VAL A 785 4.80 -17.46 -25.21
N ALA A 786 6.13 -17.47 -25.20
CA ALA A 786 6.96 -16.46 -24.54
C ALA A 786 7.90 -15.80 -25.55
N TRP A 787 8.16 -14.49 -25.44
CA TRP A 787 9.05 -13.76 -26.34
C TRP A 787 9.64 -12.53 -25.64
N THR A 788 10.76 -12.04 -26.12
CA THR A 788 11.30 -10.74 -25.69
C THR A 788 10.84 -9.65 -26.67
N PRO A 789 10.50 -8.45 -26.17
CA PRO A 789 10.38 -7.23 -26.95
C PRO A 789 11.36 -7.05 -28.13
N PRO A 790 10.96 -6.34 -29.21
CA PRO A 790 11.89 -6.01 -30.29
C PRO A 790 12.98 -5.05 -29.80
N THR A 791 14.17 -5.15 -30.39
CA THR A 791 15.29 -4.26 -30.07
C THR A 791 15.11 -2.83 -30.62
N ALA A 792 14.20 -2.64 -31.58
CA ALA A 792 13.87 -1.33 -32.15
C ALA A 792 12.34 -1.19 -32.29
N THR A 793 11.78 -0.13 -31.73
CA THR A 793 10.33 0.13 -31.76
C THR A 793 9.87 1.01 -32.93
N GLY A 794 10.81 1.53 -33.74
CA GLY A 794 10.50 2.52 -34.78
C GLY A 794 10.35 3.93 -34.19
N ASP A 795 9.52 4.77 -34.82
CA ASP A 795 9.26 6.17 -34.44
C ASP A 795 8.05 6.35 -33.51
N ALA A 796 7.43 5.25 -33.08
CA ALA A 796 6.33 5.21 -32.11
C ALA A 796 6.57 4.16 -31.02
N LYS A 797 5.89 4.30 -29.88
CA LYS A 797 5.93 3.30 -28.82
C LYS A 797 5.09 2.07 -29.19
N VAL A 798 5.47 0.92 -28.63
CA VAL A 798 4.72 -0.34 -28.74
C VAL A 798 3.41 -0.22 -27.99
N VAL A 799 2.33 -0.64 -28.64
CA VAL A 799 0.96 -0.64 -28.09
C VAL A 799 0.33 -2.03 -28.06
N GLY A 800 0.97 -3.02 -28.69
CA GLY A 800 0.40 -4.36 -28.82
C GLY A 800 1.38 -5.36 -29.42
N TYR A 801 0.99 -6.64 -29.35
CA TYR A 801 1.53 -7.70 -30.21
C TYR A 801 0.39 -8.44 -30.89
N ARG A 802 0.63 -8.97 -32.08
CA ARG A 802 -0.29 -9.85 -32.80
C ARG A 802 0.28 -11.26 -32.82
N VAL A 803 -0.47 -12.21 -32.27
CA VAL A 803 -0.10 -13.62 -32.23
C VAL A 803 -0.98 -14.41 -33.20
N THR A 804 -0.39 -15.07 -34.18
CA THR A 804 -1.13 -15.93 -35.13
C THR A 804 -0.75 -17.39 -34.90
N VAL A 805 -1.75 -18.28 -34.89
CA VAL A 805 -1.59 -19.72 -34.72
C VAL A 805 -1.93 -20.44 -36.03
N SER A 806 -1.17 -21.47 -36.38
CA SER A 806 -1.29 -22.20 -37.66
C SER A 806 -2.59 -23.00 -37.86
N ASP A 807 -3.54 -22.94 -36.93
CA ASP A 807 -4.78 -23.72 -36.96
C ASP A 807 -5.97 -23.00 -37.56
N GLY A 808 -5.73 -21.81 -38.14
CA GLY A 808 -6.73 -21.04 -38.87
C GLY A 808 -7.66 -20.22 -37.98
N ARG A 809 -7.41 -20.13 -36.67
CA ARG A 809 -8.11 -19.18 -35.79
C ARG A 809 -7.77 -17.74 -36.11
N ASP A 810 -8.62 -16.81 -35.68
CA ASP A 810 -8.32 -15.38 -35.76
C ASP A 810 -7.07 -15.03 -34.94
N PRO A 811 -6.24 -14.05 -35.40
CA PRO A 811 -5.10 -13.59 -34.62
C PRO A 811 -5.51 -13.10 -33.23
N ILE A 812 -4.69 -13.45 -32.24
CA ILE A 812 -4.84 -13.01 -30.86
C ILE A 812 -4.09 -11.68 -30.71
N ASP A 813 -4.84 -10.60 -30.52
CA ASP A 813 -4.25 -9.30 -30.20
C ASP A 813 -3.93 -9.25 -28.70
N VAL A 814 -2.67 -8.93 -28.40
CA VAL A 814 -2.12 -8.86 -27.04
C VAL A 814 -1.92 -7.40 -26.70
N THR A 815 -2.74 -6.90 -25.77
CA THR A 815 -2.71 -5.52 -25.24
C THR A 815 -2.60 -5.55 -23.72
N GLY A 816 -2.57 -4.36 -23.09
CA GLY A 816 -2.59 -4.21 -21.64
C GLY A 816 -1.30 -3.61 -21.09
N ARG A 817 -1.26 -3.45 -19.77
CA ARG A 817 -0.20 -2.75 -19.04
C ARG A 817 1.19 -3.36 -19.26
N ASP A 818 1.30 -4.68 -19.17
CA ASP A 818 2.57 -5.40 -19.31
C ASP A 818 3.21 -5.24 -20.69
N VAL A 819 2.40 -5.12 -21.75
CA VAL A 819 2.83 -4.81 -23.12
C VAL A 819 3.53 -3.45 -23.22
N LEU A 820 3.00 -2.45 -22.52
CA LEU A 820 3.48 -1.08 -22.62
C LEU A 820 4.82 -0.87 -21.91
N VAL A 821 5.11 -1.69 -20.89
CA VAL A 821 6.26 -1.48 -19.99
C VAL A 821 7.42 -2.46 -20.26
N GLY A 822 7.21 -3.49 -21.08
CA GLY A 822 8.28 -4.42 -21.48
C GLY A 822 9.52 -3.77 -22.12
N GLN A 823 9.44 -2.51 -22.59
CA GLN A 823 10.54 -1.80 -23.25
C GLN A 823 11.41 -1.01 -22.25
N PRO A 824 12.75 -1.03 -22.32
CA PRO A 824 13.67 -1.79 -23.20
C PRO A 824 14.26 -3.03 -22.50
N SER A 825 13.50 -3.72 -21.65
CA SER A 825 14.07 -4.47 -20.53
C SER A 825 14.79 -5.79 -20.82
N ALA A 826 14.85 -6.23 -22.08
CA ALA A 826 15.29 -7.59 -22.47
C ALA A 826 14.54 -8.75 -21.77
N LYS A 827 13.61 -8.46 -20.86
CA LYS A 827 12.83 -9.42 -20.09
C LYS A 827 11.66 -9.90 -20.94
N GLY A 828 11.47 -11.22 -20.98
CA GLY A 828 10.43 -11.86 -21.78
C GLY A 828 9.02 -11.61 -21.26
N MET A 829 8.06 -11.61 -22.17
CA MET A 829 6.62 -11.63 -21.92
C MET A 829 6.07 -13.00 -22.29
N PHE A 830 4.86 -13.34 -21.84
CA PHE A 830 4.17 -14.54 -22.31
C PHE A 830 2.65 -14.40 -22.39
N ARG A 831 2.03 -15.27 -23.19
CA ARG A 831 0.57 -15.45 -23.29
C ARG A 831 0.20 -16.92 -23.44
N VAL A 832 -0.92 -17.30 -22.85
CA VAL A 832 -1.48 -18.64 -22.99
C VAL A 832 -2.35 -18.74 -24.24
N ILE A 833 -2.19 -19.83 -24.97
CA ILE A 833 -3.00 -20.22 -26.13
C ILE A 833 -3.75 -21.49 -25.75
N GLY A 834 -5.07 -21.39 -25.57
CA GLY A 834 -5.95 -22.53 -25.28
C GLY A 834 -6.54 -23.20 -26.52
N GLY A 835 -7.31 -24.28 -26.29
CA GLY A 835 -8.07 -24.98 -27.33
C GLY A 835 -7.20 -25.70 -28.36
N LEU A 836 -6.00 -26.13 -27.98
CA LEU A 836 -5.11 -26.92 -28.82
C LEU A 836 -5.49 -28.40 -28.76
N ARG A 837 -5.13 -29.15 -29.80
CA ARG A 837 -5.31 -30.60 -29.88
C ARG A 837 -4.06 -31.29 -29.36
N PRO A 838 -4.17 -32.37 -28.56
CA PRO A 838 -3.02 -33.17 -28.15
C PRO A 838 -2.23 -33.74 -29.32
N GLY A 839 -0.92 -33.92 -29.15
CA GLY A 839 0.00 -34.51 -30.15
C GLY A 839 0.06 -33.77 -31.49
N THR A 840 -0.38 -32.51 -31.57
CA THR A 840 -0.49 -31.74 -32.81
C THR A 840 0.60 -30.66 -32.87
N SER A 841 1.26 -30.52 -34.03
CA SER A 841 2.26 -29.49 -34.25
C SER A 841 1.62 -28.15 -34.59
N TYR A 842 2.00 -27.10 -33.87
CA TYR A 842 1.55 -25.73 -34.09
C TYR A 842 2.72 -24.81 -34.39
N THR A 843 2.56 -23.97 -35.41
CA THR A 843 3.44 -22.84 -35.68
C THR A 843 2.76 -21.57 -35.18
N VAL A 844 3.48 -20.80 -34.38
CA VAL A 844 3.03 -19.54 -33.80
C VAL A 844 3.92 -18.41 -34.31
N THR A 845 3.31 -17.33 -34.78
CA THR A 845 4.02 -16.10 -35.15
C THR A 845 3.63 -14.96 -34.22
N ILE A 846 4.58 -14.08 -33.88
CA ILE A 846 4.39 -12.93 -32.99
C ILE A 846 4.94 -11.68 -33.70
N ALA A 847 4.11 -10.66 -33.89
CA ALA A 847 4.51 -9.40 -34.51
C ALA A 847 4.21 -8.20 -33.59
N THR A 848 5.13 -7.25 -33.50
CA THR A 848 4.96 -6.02 -32.71
C THR A 848 3.99 -5.07 -33.41
N VAL A 849 3.13 -4.40 -32.65
CA VAL A 849 2.19 -3.37 -33.13
C VAL A 849 2.53 -2.01 -32.51
N THR A 850 2.68 -0.99 -33.38
CA THR A 850 2.84 0.42 -33.00
C THR A 850 1.82 1.29 -33.75
N ALA A 851 1.87 2.62 -33.54
CA ALA A 851 1.08 3.56 -34.33
C ALA A 851 1.37 3.49 -35.85
N ALA A 852 2.57 3.08 -36.26
CA ALA A 852 2.95 2.93 -37.66
C ALA A 852 2.35 1.66 -38.31
N GLY A 853 1.87 0.71 -37.51
CA GLY A 853 1.30 -0.55 -37.96
C GLY A 853 1.99 -1.78 -37.35
N THR A 854 1.80 -2.93 -37.98
CA THR A 854 2.37 -4.21 -37.55
C THR A 854 3.71 -4.46 -38.23
N GLY A 855 4.75 -4.70 -37.43
CA GLY A 855 6.09 -5.05 -37.93
C GLY A 855 6.20 -6.49 -38.44
N PRO A 856 7.41 -6.93 -38.82
CA PRO A 856 7.67 -8.33 -39.17
C PRO A 856 7.48 -9.25 -37.95
N ALA A 857 7.16 -10.52 -38.22
CA ALA A 857 6.89 -11.51 -37.18
C ALA A 857 8.11 -12.37 -36.85
N ALA A 858 8.22 -12.78 -35.58
CA ALA A 858 9.07 -13.87 -35.14
C ALA A 858 8.25 -15.18 -35.12
N THR A 859 8.87 -16.33 -35.41
CA THR A 859 8.19 -17.62 -35.56
C THR A 859 8.76 -18.67 -34.62
N VAL A 860 7.88 -19.51 -34.06
CA VAL A 860 8.26 -20.69 -33.26
C VAL A 860 7.29 -21.84 -33.54
N THR A 861 7.78 -23.08 -33.51
CA THR A 861 6.97 -24.29 -33.72
C THR A 861 7.21 -25.27 -32.60
N ALA A 862 6.16 -25.89 -32.08
CA ALA A 862 6.24 -27.01 -31.13
C ALA A 862 5.04 -27.94 -31.29
N THR A 863 5.18 -29.16 -30.78
CA THR A 863 4.10 -30.16 -30.72
C THR A 863 3.52 -30.20 -29.32
N THR A 864 2.19 -30.20 -29.21
CA THR A 864 1.50 -30.40 -27.92
C THR A 864 1.76 -31.80 -27.39
N ARG A 865 1.69 -31.95 -26.07
CA ARG A 865 1.82 -33.27 -25.43
C ARG A 865 0.65 -34.16 -25.85
N SER A 866 0.91 -35.47 -25.99
CA SER A 866 -0.10 -36.47 -26.36
C SER A 866 -1.15 -36.68 -25.29
#